data_AF-D2R196-F1
#
_entry.id   AF-D2R196-F1
#
_cell.length_a   1.000
_cell.length_b   1.000
_cell.length_c   1.000
_cell.angle_alpha   90.00
_cell.angle_beta   90.00
_cell.angle_gamma   90.00
#
_symmetry.space_group_name_H-M   'P 1'
#
loop_
_entity.id
_entity.type
_entity.pdbx_description
1 polymer ?
#
loop_
_entity_poly.entity_id
_entity_poly.type
_entity_poly.pdbx_seq_one_letter_code
_entity_poly.pdbx_strand_id
1 'polypeptide(L)'
;MKKIVIAVAMLVMSWVASMPATAQGLNTQTTISSRTAEADLVRSWYRDYLGREPGPELTAWVELLRGGMSPIDVQATILGSDEFYNQKGRDPQTWVLETLQAVTWQEPPLTILRQWTDRLTTLRGDRFALSREILQAQAQINSGSSSTAPAAATDIAMRIASASRLLLETGDFELAGTQQGRQLNLRSRAVESSANELVNVLRLRSYQPSQLSNAVIALERAIGEVQNVLSNPTGTAPSTSALARRISTLTSDLRLSISGQTDMTPVNPLPGYQTYDQQQLLSQLETVRRASQSVLQLFTAQSSTDYNARLMTRDLESFAASADALDRNIRGGTSLQRLSWDLDGIRQQATVLRPRLLEGRPPVFTRLYWSSVESGLAQMADTIARATGTTSPITSPGGGLTPVNPAGPSVTVVPLVDQAVMQVDAFLVATGPLVFGIPDVPLLQKDIRTLRNHLMELRQMAAENRRADQLAASLEYASADLDIIDQRWTKIAGDYRLVNPIRLTGLADSLTKIDTAIRATASSSGVLKPDLSSRVSLLVSTLDRDLASFKTTLAPFANYPEFRSMQLFLEQMNGYTKSLAQQQQLVQPDPSQQLRLAAGMIRQVELISTYTDRLSERAKAANNRDAVAVAANLQQRVRQINDLVIDLERELR
;
A
#
# COMPACT_ATOMS: atom_id res chain seq x y z
N MET A 1 -33.06 6.27 -9.87
CA MET A 1 -31.76 6.38 -10.57
C MET A 1 -31.41 5.21 -11.47
N LYS A 2 -31.65 3.92 -11.12
CA LYS A 2 -31.47 2.78 -12.07
C LYS A 2 -32.15 2.97 -13.44
N LYS A 3 -33.32 3.63 -13.48
CA LYS A 3 -34.04 3.92 -14.74
C LYS A 3 -33.39 4.97 -15.64
N ILE A 4 -32.59 5.91 -15.09
CA ILE A 4 -31.93 6.95 -15.88
C ILE A 4 -30.63 6.43 -16.50
N VAL A 5 -29.87 5.60 -15.77
CA VAL A 5 -28.69 4.91 -16.30
C VAL A 5 -29.07 3.93 -17.43
N ILE A 6 -30.21 3.23 -17.28
CA ILE A 6 -30.75 2.37 -18.33
C ILE A 6 -31.27 3.19 -19.52
N ALA A 7 -31.91 4.34 -19.29
CA ALA A 7 -32.38 5.21 -20.37
C ALA A 7 -31.23 5.83 -21.18
N VAL A 8 -30.14 6.24 -20.52
CA VAL A 8 -28.94 6.74 -21.21
C VAL A 8 -28.24 5.61 -21.98
N ALA A 9 -28.12 4.42 -21.40
CA ALA A 9 -27.55 3.25 -22.09
C ALA A 9 -28.40 2.81 -23.31
N MET A 10 -29.73 2.86 -23.23
CA MET A 10 -30.63 2.56 -24.35
C MET A 10 -30.60 3.62 -25.44
N LEU A 11 -30.48 4.90 -25.08
CA LEU A 11 -30.36 6.01 -26.05
C LEU A 11 -29.03 5.94 -26.82
N VAL A 12 -27.95 5.55 -26.14
CA VAL A 12 -26.62 5.35 -26.75
C VAL A 12 -26.62 4.12 -27.67
N MET A 13 -27.26 3.00 -27.29
CA MET A 13 -27.35 1.82 -28.16
C MET A 13 -28.21 2.06 -29.42
N SER A 14 -29.26 2.88 -29.33
CA SER A 14 -30.10 3.21 -30.49
C SER A 14 -29.41 4.13 -31.50
N TRP A 15 -28.48 4.97 -31.05
CA TRP A 15 -27.78 5.93 -31.90
C TRP A 15 -26.62 5.30 -32.70
N VAL A 16 -25.96 4.28 -32.13
CA VAL A 16 -24.86 3.53 -32.78
C VAL A 16 -25.35 2.67 -33.96
N ALA A 17 -26.63 2.27 -33.97
CA ALA A 17 -27.19 1.41 -35.01
C ALA A 17 -27.49 2.12 -36.36
N SER A 18 -27.40 3.45 -36.45
CA SER A 18 -27.85 4.22 -37.62
C SER A 18 -26.76 4.88 -38.47
N MET A 19 -25.48 4.59 -38.26
CA MET A 19 -24.40 5.24 -39.03
C MET A 19 -24.01 4.46 -40.31
N PRO A 20 -24.10 5.07 -41.51
CA PRO A 20 -23.59 4.46 -42.73
C PRO A 20 -22.06 4.48 -42.75
N ALA A 21 -21.45 3.33 -43.03
CA ALA A 21 -20.00 3.17 -43.13
C ALA A 21 -19.47 3.73 -44.46
N THR A 22 -19.08 5.00 -44.48
CA THR A 22 -18.24 5.56 -45.55
C THR A 22 -16.77 5.26 -45.26
N ALA A 23 -16.20 4.32 -46.02
CA ALA A 23 -14.78 3.99 -45.97
C ALA A 23 -13.95 5.08 -46.68
N GLN A 24 -13.25 5.91 -45.91
CA GLN A 24 -12.10 6.68 -46.38
C GLN A 24 -10.85 6.16 -45.68
N GLY A 25 -9.86 5.76 -46.46
CA GLY A 25 -8.56 5.29 -45.97
C GLY A 25 -7.82 6.40 -45.24
N LEU A 26 -7.61 6.23 -43.94
CA LEU A 26 -6.97 7.21 -43.05
C LEU A 26 -5.78 6.59 -42.33
N ASN A 27 -4.72 7.40 -42.24
CA ASN A 27 -3.48 7.17 -41.49
C ASN A 27 -3.72 6.49 -40.13
N THR A 28 -3.36 5.21 -40.03
CA THR A 28 -3.55 4.40 -38.83
C THR A 28 -2.72 4.89 -37.63
N GLN A 29 -1.63 5.62 -37.87
CA GLN A 29 -0.70 6.06 -36.82
C GLN A 29 -1.22 7.23 -35.98
N THR A 30 -1.90 8.22 -36.58
CA THR A 30 -2.48 9.35 -35.83
C THR A 30 -3.66 8.90 -34.98
N THR A 31 -4.43 7.93 -35.48
CA THR A 31 -5.63 7.43 -34.81
C THR A 31 -5.27 6.71 -33.50
N ILE A 32 -4.21 5.91 -33.45
CA ILE A 32 -3.81 5.16 -32.24
C ILE A 32 -3.36 6.11 -31.11
N SER A 33 -2.57 7.14 -31.43
CA SER A 33 -2.09 8.11 -30.43
C SER A 33 -3.21 8.95 -29.81
N SER A 34 -4.24 9.31 -30.60
CA SER A 34 -5.43 9.98 -30.06
C SER A 34 -6.17 9.09 -29.05
N ARG A 35 -6.29 7.78 -29.33
CA ARG A 35 -6.99 6.84 -28.44
C ARG A 35 -6.38 6.73 -27.06
N THR A 36 -5.06 6.75 -27.01
CA THR A 36 -4.32 6.73 -25.74
C THR A 36 -4.49 8.04 -24.99
N ALA A 37 -4.45 9.18 -25.68
CA ALA A 37 -4.58 10.49 -25.06
C ALA A 37 -5.93 10.72 -24.37
N GLU A 38 -7.05 10.37 -25.03
CA GLU A 38 -8.38 10.51 -24.42
C GLU A 38 -8.56 9.59 -23.20
N ALA A 39 -8.08 8.35 -23.31
CA ALA A 39 -8.16 7.39 -22.22
C ALA A 39 -7.33 7.84 -21.02
N ASP A 40 -6.12 8.36 -21.26
CA ASP A 40 -5.24 8.85 -20.20
C ASP A 40 -5.79 10.09 -19.51
N LEU A 41 -6.46 10.96 -20.28
CA LEU A 41 -7.17 12.13 -19.76
C LEU A 41 -8.34 11.74 -18.84
N VAL A 42 -9.16 10.76 -19.25
CA VAL A 42 -10.25 10.25 -18.38
C VAL A 42 -9.69 9.58 -17.13
N ARG A 43 -8.63 8.77 -17.26
CA ARG A 43 -7.95 8.14 -16.12
C ARG A 43 -7.43 9.18 -15.13
N SER A 44 -6.87 10.30 -15.60
CA SER A 44 -6.41 11.34 -14.69
C SER A 44 -7.56 11.93 -13.89
N TRP A 45 -8.70 12.24 -14.51
CA TRP A 45 -9.87 12.76 -13.78
C TRP A 45 -10.43 11.77 -12.76
N TYR A 46 -10.45 10.48 -13.07
CA TYR A 46 -10.88 9.44 -12.11
C TYR A 46 -9.94 9.36 -10.90
N ARG A 47 -8.62 9.38 -11.14
CA ARG A 47 -7.65 9.40 -10.03
C ARG A 47 -7.78 10.67 -9.21
N ASP A 48 -7.90 11.82 -9.87
CA ASP A 48 -7.91 13.13 -9.24
C ASP A 48 -9.19 13.38 -8.43
N TYR A 49 -10.35 12.97 -8.95
CA TYR A 49 -11.65 13.24 -8.32
C TYR A 49 -12.13 12.10 -7.42
N LEU A 50 -11.93 10.85 -7.84
CA LEU A 50 -12.48 9.66 -7.17
C LEU A 50 -11.44 8.82 -6.43
N GLY A 51 -10.14 9.13 -6.57
CA GLY A 51 -9.06 8.39 -5.92
C GLY A 51 -8.89 6.95 -6.42
N ARG A 52 -9.42 6.61 -7.60
CA ARG A 52 -9.35 5.26 -8.19
C ARG A 52 -9.16 5.31 -9.71
N GLU A 53 -8.78 4.18 -10.31
CA GLU A 53 -8.82 4.02 -11.76
C GLU A 53 -10.25 3.81 -12.27
N PRO A 54 -10.59 4.26 -13.49
CA PRO A 54 -11.86 3.95 -14.13
C PRO A 54 -11.91 2.46 -14.49
N GLY A 55 -13.04 1.82 -14.23
CA GLY A 55 -13.31 0.43 -14.59
C GLY A 55 -13.82 0.29 -16.03
N PRO A 56 -14.85 -0.55 -16.28
CA PRO A 56 -15.39 -0.74 -17.63
C PRO A 56 -15.98 0.54 -18.24
N GLU A 57 -16.28 1.56 -17.44
CA GLU A 57 -16.78 2.85 -17.88
C GLU A 57 -15.77 3.67 -18.69
N LEU A 58 -14.47 3.37 -18.62
CA LEU A 58 -13.44 4.08 -19.39
C LEU A 58 -13.71 4.06 -20.89
N THR A 59 -14.05 2.90 -21.43
CA THR A 59 -14.33 2.74 -22.87
C THR A 59 -15.49 3.61 -23.29
N ALA A 60 -16.55 3.67 -22.47
CA ALA A 60 -17.72 4.50 -22.74
C ALA A 60 -17.38 6.00 -22.73
N TRP A 61 -16.54 6.46 -21.80
CA TRP A 61 -16.11 7.87 -21.79
C TRP A 61 -15.29 8.24 -23.02
N VAL A 62 -14.39 7.34 -23.45
CA VAL A 62 -13.57 7.56 -24.66
C VAL A 62 -14.44 7.61 -25.91
N GLU A 63 -15.44 6.73 -26.01
CA GLU A 63 -16.42 6.77 -27.11
C GLU A 63 -17.25 8.06 -27.11
N LEU A 64 -17.66 8.54 -25.94
CA LEU A 64 -18.39 9.81 -25.80
C LEU A 64 -17.54 11.02 -26.22
N LEU A 65 -16.28 11.08 -25.80
CA LEU A 65 -15.35 12.13 -26.23
C LEU A 65 -15.18 12.12 -27.76
N ARG A 66 -15.08 10.95 -28.37
CA ARG A 66 -15.02 10.80 -29.84
C ARG A 66 -16.33 11.14 -30.53
N GLY A 67 -17.46 10.90 -29.86
CA GLY A 67 -18.78 11.33 -30.29
C GLY A 67 -19.00 12.85 -30.22
N GLY A 68 -17.99 13.62 -29.79
CA GLY A 68 -18.05 15.07 -29.71
C GLY A 68 -18.52 15.60 -28.35
N MET A 69 -18.64 14.75 -27.33
CA MET A 69 -18.88 15.22 -25.96
C MET A 69 -17.70 16.06 -25.49
N SER A 70 -17.98 17.22 -24.91
CA SER A 70 -16.92 18.10 -24.41
C SER A 70 -16.20 17.45 -23.22
N PRO A 71 -14.86 17.59 -23.11
CA PRO A 71 -14.10 17.25 -21.91
C PRO A 71 -14.68 17.83 -20.60
N ILE A 72 -15.27 19.02 -20.67
CA ILE A 72 -15.93 19.67 -19.52
C ILE A 72 -17.17 18.88 -19.10
N ASP A 73 -17.95 18.40 -20.05
CA ASP A 73 -19.17 17.64 -19.75
C ASP A 73 -18.82 16.26 -19.17
N VAL A 74 -17.71 15.64 -19.60
CA VAL A 74 -17.22 14.39 -19.00
C VAL A 74 -16.80 14.62 -17.55
N GLN A 75 -15.97 15.63 -17.27
CA GLN A 75 -15.58 15.99 -15.90
C GLN A 75 -16.79 16.31 -15.02
N ALA A 76 -17.73 17.11 -15.53
CA ALA A 76 -18.96 17.43 -14.82
C ALA A 76 -19.79 16.18 -14.49
N THR A 77 -19.79 15.18 -15.38
CA THR A 77 -20.49 13.91 -15.12
C THR A 77 -19.80 13.09 -14.03
N ILE A 78 -18.46 13.08 -14.00
CA ILE A 78 -17.69 12.40 -12.94
C ILE A 78 -17.93 13.09 -11.59
N LEU A 79 -17.77 14.41 -11.51
CA LEU A 79 -17.95 15.21 -10.28
C LEU A 79 -19.40 15.22 -9.78
N GLY A 80 -20.37 15.19 -10.70
CA GLY A 80 -21.79 15.15 -10.39
C GLY A 80 -22.34 13.74 -10.07
N SER A 81 -21.51 12.71 -10.19
CA SER A 81 -21.90 11.31 -10.00
C SER A 81 -22.32 11.02 -8.56
N ASP A 82 -23.15 9.97 -8.39
CA ASP A 82 -23.49 9.46 -7.06
C ASP A 82 -22.25 8.98 -6.31
N GLU A 83 -21.25 8.48 -7.02
CA GLU A 83 -20.03 7.99 -6.42
C GLU A 83 -19.25 9.10 -5.73
N PHE A 84 -18.96 10.19 -6.44
CA PHE A 84 -18.26 11.34 -5.87
C PHE A 84 -19.07 11.92 -4.69
N TYR A 85 -20.39 12.06 -4.83
CA TYR A 85 -21.24 12.56 -3.74
C TYR A 85 -21.27 11.63 -2.51
N ASN A 86 -21.30 10.32 -2.72
CA ASN A 86 -21.29 9.34 -1.63
C ASN A 86 -19.95 9.34 -0.89
N GLN A 87 -18.83 9.52 -1.60
CA GLN A 87 -17.51 9.66 -0.98
C GLN A 87 -17.44 10.88 -0.06
N LYS A 88 -18.20 11.95 -0.36
CA LYS A 88 -18.27 13.17 0.46
C LYS A 88 -19.38 13.14 1.51
N GLY A 89 -19.76 11.95 1.98
CA GLY A 89 -20.71 11.77 3.08
C GLY A 89 -22.16 12.12 2.76
N ARG A 90 -22.51 12.30 1.47
CA ARG A 90 -23.84 12.72 1.01
C ARG A 90 -24.32 14.05 1.59
N ASP A 91 -23.39 14.93 1.97
CA ASP A 91 -23.70 16.27 2.41
C ASP A 91 -23.54 17.28 1.25
N PRO A 92 -24.57 18.07 0.92
CA PRO A 92 -24.49 19.04 -0.17
C PRO A 92 -23.40 20.09 0.03
N GLN A 93 -23.18 20.58 1.25
CA GLN A 93 -22.18 21.62 1.51
C GLN A 93 -20.76 21.07 1.37
N THR A 94 -20.49 19.91 1.96
CA THR A 94 -19.22 19.18 1.79
C THR A 94 -18.99 18.86 0.33
N TRP A 95 -20.00 18.40 -0.41
CA TRP A 95 -19.86 18.13 -1.84
C TRP A 95 -19.52 19.38 -2.67
N VAL A 96 -20.15 20.54 -2.41
CA VAL A 96 -19.83 21.79 -3.12
C VAL A 96 -18.40 22.23 -2.80
N LEU A 97 -18.01 22.19 -1.53
CA LEU A 97 -16.65 22.53 -1.08
C LEU A 97 -15.61 21.68 -1.81
N GLU A 98 -15.81 20.36 -1.82
CA GLU A 98 -14.89 19.39 -2.40
C GLU A 98 -14.88 19.46 -3.93
N THR A 99 -16.01 19.76 -4.56
CA THR A 99 -16.07 20.01 -6.01
C THR A 99 -15.29 21.27 -6.38
N LEU A 100 -15.45 22.35 -5.62
CA LEU A 100 -14.69 23.58 -5.82
C LEU A 100 -13.20 23.37 -5.60
N GLN A 101 -12.80 22.66 -4.53
CA GLN A 101 -11.41 22.31 -4.30
C GLN A 101 -10.84 21.41 -5.39
N ALA A 102 -11.62 20.44 -5.90
CA ALA A 102 -11.20 19.57 -6.98
C ALA A 102 -11.02 20.31 -8.32
N VAL A 103 -11.82 21.35 -8.60
CA VAL A 103 -11.74 22.10 -9.86
C VAL A 103 -10.74 23.26 -9.79
N THR A 104 -10.76 24.02 -8.70
CA THR A 104 -9.96 25.24 -8.52
C THR A 104 -8.60 24.97 -7.88
N TRP A 105 -8.47 23.85 -7.17
CA TRP A 105 -7.25 23.45 -6.47
C TRP A 105 -6.81 24.43 -5.38
N GLN A 106 -7.77 25.18 -4.85
CA GLN A 106 -7.63 26.10 -3.74
C GLN A 106 -8.80 25.89 -2.79
N GLU A 107 -8.59 26.17 -1.50
CA GLU A 107 -9.70 26.20 -0.55
C GLU A 107 -10.58 27.43 -0.86
N PRO A 108 -11.86 27.24 -1.24
CA PRO A 108 -12.72 28.35 -1.59
C PRO A 108 -13.05 29.15 -0.32
N PRO A 109 -13.00 30.50 -0.37
CA PRO A 109 -13.42 31.31 0.75
C PRO A 109 -14.92 31.07 1.06
N LEU A 110 -15.30 31.19 2.33
CA LEU A 110 -16.65 30.87 2.81
C LEU A 110 -17.78 31.58 2.03
N THR A 111 -17.52 32.79 1.53
CA THR A 111 -18.46 33.54 0.69
C THR A 111 -18.74 32.86 -0.65
N ILE A 112 -17.70 32.36 -1.31
CA ILE A 112 -17.81 31.61 -2.58
C ILE A 112 -18.49 30.26 -2.33
N LEU A 113 -18.15 29.58 -1.24
CA LEU A 113 -18.80 28.32 -0.87
C LEU A 113 -20.32 28.50 -0.68
N ARG A 114 -20.74 29.55 0.04
CA ARG A 114 -22.17 29.88 0.22
C ARG A 114 -22.85 30.16 -1.11
N GLN A 115 -22.23 30.98 -1.96
CA GLN A 115 -22.77 31.30 -3.28
C GLN A 115 -23.03 30.05 -4.12
N TRP A 116 -22.08 29.11 -4.20
CA TRP A 116 -22.26 27.87 -4.96
C TRP A 116 -23.24 26.90 -4.31
N THR A 117 -23.34 26.92 -2.97
CA THR A 117 -24.36 26.15 -2.24
C THR A 117 -25.77 26.68 -2.54
N ASP A 118 -25.98 27.99 -2.54
CA ASP A 118 -27.24 28.63 -2.93
C ASP A 118 -27.55 28.41 -4.42
N ARG A 119 -26.51 28.31 -5.25
CA ARG A 119 -26.67 27.93 -6.66
C ARG A 119 -27.15 26.49 -6.81
N LEU A 120 -26.62 25.55 -6.01
CA LEU A 120 -27.08 24.16 -6.01
C LEU A 120 -28.55 24.04 -5.61
N THR A 121 -29.00 24.80 -4.60
CA THR A 121 -30.41 24.80 -4.18
C THR A 121 -31.31 25.38 -5.27
N THR A 122 -30.87 26.43 -5.97
CA THR A 122 -31.56 27.01 -7.13
C THR A 122 -31.68 26.00 -8.29
N LEU A 123 -30.62 25.22 -8.53
CA LEU A 123 -30.59 24.12 -9.49
C LEU A 123 -31.34 22.87 -8.99
N ARG A 124 -32.07 22.97 -7.87
CA ARG A 124 -32.85 21.87 -7.26
C ARG A 124 -32.01 20.61 -6.96
N GLY A 125 -30.73 20.80 -6.64
CA GLY A 125 -29.80 19.71 -6.38
C GLY A 125 -29.22 19.05 -7.62
N ASP A 126 -29.35 19.65 -8.82
CA ASP A 126 -28.70 19.14 -10.03
C ASP A 126 -27.17 19.34 -9.95
N ARG A 127 -26.49 18.31 -9.46
CA ARG A 127 -25.03 18.27 -9.27
C ARG A 127 -24.27 18.37 -10.58
N PHE A 128 -24.76 17.75 -11.67
CA PHE A 128 -24.11 17.81 -12.98
C PHE A 128 -24.11 19.24 -13.51
N ALA A 129 -25.27 19.91 -13.46
CA ALA A 129 -25.40 21.31 -13.89
C ALA A 129 -24.46 22.23 -13.09
N LEU A 130 -24.39 22.05 -11.76
CA LEU A 130 -23.49 22.86 -10.93
C LEU A 130 -22.01 22.57 -11.24
N SER A 131 -21.58 21.31 -11.30
CA SER A 131 -20.18 20.96 -11.62
C SER A 131 -19.76 21.52 -12.98
N ARG A 132 -20.65 21.50 -13.97
CA ARG A 132 -20.44 22.12 -15.27
C ARG A 132 -20.26 23.64 -15.17
N GLU A 133 -21.12 24.32 -14.42
CA GLU A 133 -21.00 25.77 -14.20
C GLU A 133 -19.68 26.14 -13.51
N ILE A 134 -19.24 25.36 -12.51
CA ILE A 134 -17.97 25.55 -11.82
C ILE A 134 -16.79 25.38 -12.79
N LEU A 135 -16.78 24.31 -13.60
CA LEU A 135 -15.74 24.05 -14.60
C LEU A 135 -15.70 25.14 -15.68
N GLN A 136 -16.86 25.62 -16.13
CA GLN A 136 -16.95 26.71 -17.09
C GLN A 136 -16.46 28.04 -16.51
N ALA A 137 -16.82 28.36 -15.27
CA ALA A 137 -16.30 29.53 -14.58
C ALA A 137 -14.78 29.47 -14.45
N GLN A 138 -14.22 28.30 -14.13
CA GLN A 138 -12.77 28.10 -14.09
C GLN A 138 -12.13 28.23 -15.48
N ALA A 139 -12.75 27.67 -16.53
CA ALA A 139 -12.27 27.81 -17.90
C ALA A 139 -12.32 29.27 -18.38
N GLN A 140 -13.34 30.04 -17.99
CA GLN A 140 -13.44 31.48 -18.27
C GLN A 140 -12.37 32.27 -17.53
N ILE A 141 -12.05 31.91 -16.28
CA ILE A 141 -10.91 32.50 -15.56
C ILE A 141 -9.60 32.21 -16.30
N ASN A 142 -9.42 30.98 -16.78
CA ASN A 142 -8.22 30.56 -17.52
C ASN A 142 -8.13 31.16 -18.95
N SER A 143 -9.25 31.52 -19.58
CA SER A 143 -9.30 32.01 -20.98
C SER A 143 -9.48 33.52 -21.10
N GLY A 144 -10.25 34.14 -20.19
CA GLY A 144 -10.42 35.59 -20.06
C GLY A 144 -9.18 36.27 -19.48
N SER A 145 -8.31 35.50 -18.83
CA SER A 145 -6.90 35.87 -18.72
C SER A 145 -6.21 35.57 -20.06
N SER A 146 -6.46 36.42 -21.07
CA SER A 146 -5.56 36.61 -22.22
C SER A 146 -4.25 37.20 -21.72
N SER A 147 -3.59 36.40 -20.90
CA SER A 147 -2.42 36.70 -20.16
C SER A 147 -1.29 36.43 -21.14
N THR A 148 -0.47 37.45 -21.40
CA THR A 148 0.81 37.24 -22.07
C THR A 148 1.47 35.99 -21.47
N ALA A 149 2.05 35.10 -22.28
CA ALA A 149 2.71 33.86 -21.84
C ALA A 149 3.37 33.89 -20.43
N PRO A 150 4.09 34.97 -20.01
CA PRO A 150 4.57 35.13 -18.63
C PRO A 150 3.53 34.99 -17.51
N ALA A 151 2.30 35.47 -17.69
CA ALA A 151 1.25 35.39 -16.69
C ALA A 151 0.64 33.98 -16.58
N ALA A 152 0.53 33.24 -17.69
CA ALA A 152 0.14 31.83 -17.66
C ALA A 152 1.20 30.98 -16.94
N ALA A 153 2.48 31.20 -17.24
CA ALA A 153 3.58 30.54 -16.54
C ALA A 153 3.56 30.85 -15.03
N THR A 154 3.26 32.10 -14.66
CA THR A 154 3.12 32.52 -13.26
C THR A 154 1.98 31.79 -12.55
N ASP A 155 0.82 31.63 -13.19
CA ASP A 155 -0.31 30.89 -12.61
C ASP A 155 0.02 29.41 -12.41
N ILE A 156 0.60 28.75 -13.42
CA ILE A 156 1.02 27.34 -13.31
C ILE A 156 2.04 27.18 -12.16
N ALA A 157 3.02 28.08 -12.05
CA ALA A 157 4.00 28.05 -10.96
C ALA A 157 3.34 28.21 -9.57
N MET A 158 2.32 29.06 -9.43
CA MET A 158 1.57 29.17 -8.18
C MET A 158 0.81 27.88 -7.83
N ARG A 159 0.27 27.17 -8.82
CA ARG A 159 -0.38 25.86 -8.62
C ARG A 159 0.61 24.77 -8.24
N ILE A 160 1.82 24.79 -8.80
CA ILE A 160 2.92 23.90 -8.39
C ILE A 160 3.26 24.16 -6.91
N ALA A 161 3.36 25.44 -6.52
CA ALA A 161 3.69 25.83 -5.14
C ALA A 161 2.59 25.50 -4.12
N SER A 162 1.31 25.50 -4.51
CA SER A 162 0.23 25.02 -3.63
C SER A 162 0.21 23.50 -3.53
N ALA A 163 0.39 22.79 -4.65
CA ALA A 163 0.44 21.33 -4.68
C ALA A 163 1.64 20.77 -3.91
N SER A 164 2.79 21.45 -3.91
CA SER A 164 3.98 21.05 -3.13
C SER A 164 3.79 21.18 -1.63
N ARG A 165 3.06 22.20 -1.16
CA ARG A 165 2.63 22.31 0.24
C ARG A 165 1.71 21.16 0.64
N LEU A 166 0.71 20.88 -0.18
CA LEU A 166 -0.21 19.76 0.06
C LEU A 166 0.51 18.40 0.05
N LEU A 167 1.50 18.23 -0.83
CA LEU A 167 2.38 17.05 -0.86
C LEU A 167 3.11 16.87 0.47
N LEU A 168 3.66 17.94 1.05
CA LEU A 168 4.35 17.90 2.33
C LEU A 168 3.39 17.49 3.47
N GLU A 169 2.23 18.15 3.56
CA GLU A 169 1.22 17.87 4.59
C GLU A 169 0.66 16.45 4.48
N THR A 170 0.33 16.01 3.27
CA THR A 170 -0.20 14.67 3.00
C THR A 170 0.86 13.61 3.25
N GLY A 171 2.11 13.87 2.85
CA GLY A 171 3.24 12.99 3.08
C GLY A 171 3.53 12.78 4.56
N ASP A 172 3.45 13.85 5.35
CA ASP A 172 3.58 13.78 6.81
C ASP A 172 2.44 12.99 7.42
N PHE A 173 1.22 13.16 6.92
CA PHE A 173 0.08 12.38 7.40
C PHE A 173 0.19 10.89 7.05
N GLU A 174 0.46 10.53 5.79
CA GLU A 174 0.49 9.15 5.30
C GLU A 174 1.72 8.37 5.79
N LEU A 175 2.88 9.04 5.92
CA LEU A 175 4.15 8.40 6.24
C LEU A 175 4.76 8.83 7.59
N ALA A 176 4.01 9.54 8.44
CA ALA A 176 4.48 9.95 9.77
C ALA A 176 5.11 8.79 10.55
N GLY A 177 6.26 9.07 11.15
CA GLY A 177 6.98 8.11 12.01
C GLY A 177 7.78 7.04 11.27
N THR A 178 7.67 6.94 9.94
CA THR A 178 8.45 6.00 9.13
C THR A 178 9.79 6.62 8.68
N GLN A 179 10.80 5.80 8.39
CA GLN A 179 12.06 6.29 7.79
C GLN A 179 11.82 6.90 6.40
N GLN A 180 10.94 6.28 5.61
CA GLN A 180 10.52 6.77 4.30
C GLN A 180 9.83 8.14 4.43
N GLY A 181 8.96 8.33 5.42
CA GLY A 181 8.30 9.60 5.71
C GLY A 181 9.28 10.71 6.10
N ARG A 182 10.32 10.39 6.89
CA ARG A 182 11.40 11.34 7.18
C ARG A 182 12.15 11.76 5.91
N GLN A 183 12.48 10.80 5.04
CA GLN A 183 13.10 11.10 3.75
C GLN A 183 12.17 11.92 2.86
N LEU A 184 10.91 11.51 2.76
CA LEU A 184 9.88 12.18 1.98
C LEU A 184 9.68 13.62 2.45
N ASN A 185 9.63 13.88 3.75
CA ASN A 185 9.48 15.21 4.31
C ASN A 185 10.65 16.11 3.85
N LEU A 186 11.89 15.64 4.02
CA LEU A 186 13.08 16.37 3.55
C LEU A 186 13.02 16.68 2.04
N ARG A 187 12.60 15.70 1.24
CA ARG A 187 12.51 15.84 -0.23
C ARG A 187 11.34 16.74 -0.66
N SER A 188 10.21 16.65 0.02
CA SER A 188 9.01 17.46 -0.25
C SER A 188 9.25 18.92 0.09
N ARG A 189 10.01 19.21 1.16
CA ARG A 189 10.49 20.58 1.45
C ARG A 189 11.39 21.12 0.33
N ALA A 190 12.21 20.27 -0.30
CA ALA A 190 13.00 20.70 -1.47
C ALA A 190 12.10 21.03 -2.67
N VAL A 191 11.03 20.24 -2.91
CA VAL A 191 10.02 20.55 -3.95
C VAL A 191 9.32 21.88 -3.65
N GLU A 192 8.90 22.09 -2.40
CA GLU A 192 8.27 23.34 -1.97
C GLU A 192 9.19 24.54 -2.15
N SER A 193 10.45 24.44 -1.72
CA SER A 193 11.46 25.49 -1.89
C SER A 193 11.69 25.82 -3.37
N SER A 194 11.91 24.81 -4.22
CA SER A 194 12.12 25.02 -5.67
C SER A 194 10.87 25.61 -6.35
N ALA A 195 9.67 25.21 -5.92
CA ALA A 195 8.43 25.77 -6.45
C ALA A 195 8.26 27.25 -6.07
N ASN A 196 8.58 27.62 -4.83
CA ASN A 196 8.55 29.02 -4.39
C ASN A 196 9.63 29.87 -5.09
N GLU A 197 10.82 29.32 -5.34
CA GLU A 197 11.87 29.98 -6.12
C GLU A 197 11.41 30.24 -7.56
N LEU A 198 10.79 29.25 -8.21
CA LEU A 198 10.21 29.40 -9.54
C LEU A 198 9.16 30.53 -9.58
N VAL A 199 8.25 30.58 -8.59
CA VAL A 199 7.27 31.67 -8.47
C VAL A 199 7.96 33.03 -8.33
N ASN A 200 9.02 33.11 -7.53
CA ASN A 200 9.78 34.34 -7.34
C ASN A 200 10.48 34.79 -8.63
N VAL A 201 11.10 33.87 -9.38
CA VAL A 201 11.73 34.17 -10.68
C VAL A 201 10.70 34.72 -11.66
N LEU A 202 9.53 34.09 -11.76
CA LEU A 202 8.47 34.52 -12.69
C LEU A 202 7.81 35.86 -12.29
N ARG A 203 7.82 36.21 -11.00
CA ARG A 203 7.34 37.52 -10.51
C ARG A 203 8.28 38.67 -10.83
N LEU A 204 9.56 38.42 -11.06
CA LEU A 204 10.50 39.46 -11.48
C LEU A 204 10.18 39.87 -12.92
N ARG A 205 9.81 41.13 -13.15
CA ARG A 205 9.49 41.65 -14.51
C ARG A 205 10.63 41.46 -15.54
N SER A 206 11.86 41.23 -15.09
CA SER A 206 13.06 41.12 -15.91
C SER A 206 13.90 39.88 -15.54
N TYR A 207 13.28 38.70 -15.47
CA TYR A 207 14.03 37.46 -15.23
C TYR A 207 14.92 37.11 -16.44
N GLN A 208 16.13 36.61 -16.17
CA GLN A 208 17.00 36.08 -17.22
C GLN A 208 16.49 34.68 -17.63
N PRO A 209 16.45 34.32 -18.93
CA PRO A 209 16.00 32.99 -19.37
C PRO A 209 16.76 31.82 -18.72
N SER A 210 18.04 32.03 -18.39
CA SER A 210 18.86 31.05 -17.68
C SER A 210 18.40 30.81 -16.24
N GLN A 211 17.92 31.84 -15.54
CA GLN A 211 17.39 31.70 -14.17
C GLN A 211 16.10 30.89 -14.15
N LEU A 212 15.21 31.14 -15.12
CA LEU A 212 13.97 30.38 -15.25
C LEU A 212 14.26 28.90 -15.58
N SER A 213 15.16 28.64 -16.53
CA SER A 213 15.59 27.28 -16.87
C SER A 213 16.18 26.55 -15.65
N ASN A 214 17.05 27.22 -14.89
CA ASN A 214 17.65 26.64 -13.69
C ASN A 214 16.60 26.33 -12.61
N ALA A 215 15.63 27.22 -12.40
CA ALA A 215 14.55 27.01 -11.43
C ALA A 215 13.66 25.81 -11.81
N VAL A 216 13.33 25.66 -13.09
CA VAL A 216 12.57 24.50 -13.60
C VAL A 216 13.36 23.20 -13.42
N ILE A 217 14.65 23.18 -13.77
CA ILE A 217 15.52 21.99 -13.58
C ILE A 217 15.63 21.61 -12.10
N ALA A 218 15.77 22.59 -11.21
CA ALA A 218 15.83 22.37 -9.77
C ALA A 218 14.53 21.75 -9.23
N LEU A 219 13.38 22.23 -9.71
CA LEU A 219 12.07 21.69 -9.41
C LEU A 219 11.90 20.25 -9.93
N GLU A 220 12.24 19.98 -11.20
CA GLU A 220 12.16 18.64 -11.80
C GLU A 220 13.02 17.63 -11.01
N ARG A 221 14.25 18.02 -10.66
CA ARG A 221 15.13 17.18 -9.82
C ARG A 221 14.48 16.88 -8.47
N ALA A 222 13.97 17.90 -7.78
CA ALA A 222 13.32 17.71 -6.48
C ALA A 222 12.11 16.76 -6.57
N ILE A 223 11.28 16.89 -7.61
CA ILE A 223 10.13 16.01 -7.86
C ILE A 223 10.58 14.56 -8.11
N GLY A 224 11.59 14.36 -8.96
CA GLY A 224 12.13 13.03 -9.23
C GLY A 224 12.64 12.34 -7.98
N GLU A 225 13.26 13.10 -7.07
CA GLU A 225 13.72 12.57 -5.79
C GLU A 225 12.56 12.18 -4.84
N VAL A 226 11.46 12.94 -4.82
CA VAL A 226 10.24 12.54 -4.10
C VAL A 226 9.67 11.25 -4.69
N GLN A 227 9.56 11.16 -6.02
CA GLN A 227 9.05 9.97 -6.69
C GLN A 227 9.92 8.73 -6.40
N ASN A 228 11.25 8.88 -6.37
CA ASN A 228 12.18 7.81 -6.01
C ASN A 228 11.95 7.29 -4.57
N VAL A 229 11.67 8.19 -3.62
CA VAL A 229 11.34 7.80 -2.24
C VAL A 229 10.01 7.07 -2.20
N LEU A 230 9.00 7.55 -2.93
CA LEU A 230 7.67 6.93 -2.95
C LEU A 230 7.63 5.58 -3.70
N SER A 231 8.57 5.33 -4.61
CA SER A 231 8.69 4.04 -5.28
C SER A 231 9.36 2.95 -4.43
N ASN A 232 9.97 3.28 -3.29
CA ASN A 232 10.76 2.34 -2.50
C ASN A 232 10.43 2.43 -0.99
N PRO A 233 9.61 1.52 -0.44
CA PRO A 233 8.82 0.47 -1.11
C PRO A 233 7.57 1.04 -1.81
N THR A 234 7.16 0.42 -2.92
CA THR A 234 5.99 0.86 -3.70
C THR A 234 4.69 0.78 -2.88
N GLY A 235 3.83 1.80 -3.02
CA GLY A 235 2.43 1.74 -2.58
C GLY A 235 2.15 2.12 -1.12
N THR A 236 3.10 2.67 -0.39
CA THR A 236 2.91 3.06 1.03
C THR A 236 2.15 4.38 1.24
N ALA A 237 2.02 5.22 0.20
CA ALA A 237 1.43 6.55 0.28
C ALA A 237 0.74 6.93 -1.04
N PRO A 238 -0.48 6.42 -1.30
CA PRO A 238 -1.16 6.59 -2.58
C PRO A 238 -1.52 8.06 -2.87
N SER A 239 -1.97 8.81 -1.87
CA SER A 239 -2.37 10.22 -2.04
C SER A 239 -1.14 11.09 -2.31
N THR A 240 -0.08 10.87 -1.54
CA THR A 240 1.22 11.53 -1.74
C THR A 240 1.77 11.22 -3.14
N SER A 241 1.67 9.98 -3.60
CA SER A 241 2.10 9.56 -4.94
C SER A 241 1.27 10.18 -6.06
N ALA A 242 -0.02 10.43 -5.83
CA ALA A 242 -0.87 11.16 -6.78
C ALA A 242 -0.45 12.63 -6.86
N LEU A 243 -0.20 13.29 -5.72
CA LEU A 243 0.28 14.67 -5.66
C LEU A 243 1.64 14.83 -6.35
N ALA A 244 2.59 13.93 -6.10
CA ALA A 244 3.91 13.98 -6.74
C ALA A 244 3.82 13.84 -8.28
N ARG A 245 2.94 12.96 -8.78
CA ARG A 245 2.67 12.83 -10.22
C ARG A 245 2.04 14.10 -10.79
N ARG A 246 1.09 14.69 -10.06
CA ARG A 246 0.41 15.91 -10.47
C ARG A 246 1.35 17.11 -10.57
N ILE A 247 2.24 17.29 -9.59
CA ILE A 247 3.28 18.33 -9.65
C ILE A 247 4.14 18.11 -10.90
N SER A 248 4.51 16.87 -11.21
CA SER A 248 5.25 16.55 -12.43
C SER A 248 4.50 16.95 -13.71
N THR A 249 3.18 16.74 -13.78
CA THR A 249 2.34 17.17 -14.91
C THR A 249 2.33 18.70 -15.04
N LEU A 250 2.10 19.42 -13.94
CA LEU A 250 2.10 20.89 -13.94
C LEU A 250 3.47 21.47 -14.37
N THR A 251 4.57 20.83 -13.96
CA THR A 251 5.92 21.23 -14.40
C THR A 251 6.11 21.03 -15.90
N SER A 252 5.55 19.96 -16.48
CA SER A 252 5.56 19.76 -17.93
C SER A 252 4.75 20.83 -18.67
N ASP A 253 3.55 21.17 -18.17
CA ASP A 253 2.69 22.21 -18.75
C ASP A 253 3.37 23.59 -18.71
N LEU A 254 4.03 23.89 -17.59
CA LEU A 254 4.86 25.08 -17.45
C LEU A 254 5.94 25.14 -18.53
N ARG A 255 6.65 24.02 -18.76
CA ARG A 255 7.71 23.96 -19.78
C ARG A 255 7.18 24.24 -21.18
N LEU A 256 6.02 23.69 -21.51
CA LEU A 256 5.34 23.97 -22.79
C LEU A 256 4.99 25.45 -22.90
N SER A 257 4.44 26.05 -21.84
CA SER A 257 4.07 27.48 -21.82
C SER A 257 5.27 28.42 -22.02
N ILE A 258 6.45 28.04 -21.51
CA ILE A 258 7.70 28.80 -21.66
C ILE A 258 8.30 28.60 -23.06
N SER A 259 8.26 27.36 -23.57
CA SER A 259 8.87 27.01 -24.87
C SER A 259 8.14 27.55 -26.10
N GLY A 260 6.84 27.85 -25.99
CA GLY A 260 6.02 28.39 -27.08
C GLY A 260 6.45 29.78 -27.58
N GLN A 261 7.50 30.37 -27.00
CA GLN A 261 7.99 31.71 -27.33
C GLN A 261 9.24 31.72 -28.22
N THR A 262 9.88 30.58 -28.49
CA THR A 262 10.99 30.51 -29.43
C THR A 262 10.50 30.15 -30.82
N ASP A 263 10.41 31.15 -31.70
CA ASP A 263 10.33 31.00 -33.16
C ASP A 263 11.41 29.97 -33.59
N MET A 264 10.97 28.75 -33.89
CA MET A 264 11.87 27.68 -34.30
C MET A 264 12.29 27.89 -35.75
N THR A 265 13.48 28.46 -35.97
CA THR A 265 14.27 28.09 -37.14
C THR A 265 14.88 26.70 -36.90
N PRO A 266 14.76 25.76 -37.84
CA PRO A 266 15.21 24.37 -37.64
C PRO A 266 16.72 24.31 -37.47
N VAL A 267 17.19 23.89 -36.29
CA VAL A 267 18.61 23.66 -36.00
C VAL A 267 18.93 22.19 -36.21
N ASN A 268 19.96 21.93 -37.03
CA ASN A 268 20.52 20.61 -37.32
C ASN A 268 21.03 19.91 -36.03
N PRO A 269 20.79 18.60 -35.85
CA PRO A 269 21.25 17.88 -34.67
C PRO A 269 22.79 17.73 -34.65
N LEU A 270 23.38 18.00 -33.47
CA LEU A 270 24.80 17.82 -33.18
C LEU A 270 25.21 16.33 -33.18
N PRO A 271 26.40 15.97 -33.69
CA PRO A 271 26.91 14.60 -33.69
C PRO A 271 27.50 14.23 -32.32
N GLY A 272 27.01 13.14 -31.70
CA GLY A 272 27.67 12.55 -30.54
C GLY A 272 26.82 11.73 -29.57
N TYR A 273 25.49 11.80 -29.62
CA TYR A 273 24.65 10.89 -28.83
C TYR A 273 24.55 9.55 -29.54
N GLN A 274 25.13 8.49 -28.95
CA GLN A 274 24.89 7.13 -29.40
C GLN A 274 23.39 6.84 -29.27
N THR A 275 22.69 6.92 -30.40
CA THR A 275 21.31 6.48 -30.53
C THR A 275 21.32 4.96 -30.42
N TYR A 276 21.01 4.45 -29.23
CA TYR A 276 20.51 3.08 -29.14
C TYR A 276 19.24 2.98 -29.98
N ASP A 277 18.93 1.80 -30.52
CA ASP A 277 17.74 1.60 -31.33
C ASP A 277 16.48 1.70 -30.45
N GLN A 278 16.06 2.94 -30.22
CA GLN A 278 14.91 3.30 -29.41
C GLN A 278 13.64 2.65 -29.95
N GLN A 279 13.52 2.53 -31.28
CA GLN A 279 12.38 1.89 -31.91
C GLN A 279 12.35 0.39 -31.62
N GLN A 280 13.51 -0.28 -31.64
CA GLN A 280 13.60 -1.69 -31.27
C GLN A 280 13.20 -1.93 -29.80
N LEU A 281 13.70 -1.13 -28.86
CA LEU A 281 13.33 -1.24 -27.45
C LEU A 281 11.83 -1.00 -27.22
N LEU A 282 11.23 0.00 -27.88
CA LEU A 282 9.79 0.26 -27.80
C LEU A 282 8.97 -0.91 -28.36
N SER A 283 9.41 -1.55 -29.44
CA SER A 283 8.72 -2.70 -30.02
C SER A 283 8.74 -3.94 -29.12
N GLN A 284 9.88 -4.18 -28.43
CA GLN A 284 10.02 -5.27 -27.48
C GLN A 284 9.18 -5.02 -26.22
N LEU A 285 9.19 -3.79 -25.71
CA LEU A 285 8.40 -3.41 -24.55
C LEU A 285 6.89 -3.47 -24.80
N GLU A 286 6.45 -3.09 -26.01
CA GLU A 286 5.04 -3.22 -26.41
C GLU A 286 4.57 -4.69 -26.35
N THR A 287 5.44 -5.64 -26.69
CA THR A 287 5.16 -7.07 -26.56
C THR A 287 4.97 -7.48 -25.10
N VAL A 288 5.84 -6.99 -24.20
CA VAL A 288 5.74 -7.22 -22.75
C VAL A 288 4.44 -6.64 -22.18
N ARG A 289 4.08 -5.41 -22.57
CA ARG A 289 2.87 -4.70 -22.11
C ARG A 289 1.59 -5.40 -22.56
N ARG A 290 1.48 -5.78 -23.83
CA ARG A 290 0.29 -6.50 -24.33
C ARG A 290 0.12 -7.85 -23.66
N ALA A 291 1.21 -8.57 -23.47
CA ALA A 291 1.18 -9.87 -22.83
C ALA A 291 0.80 -9.76 -21.33
N SER A 292 1.35 -8.80 -20.59
CA SER A 292 1.00 -8.58 -19.19
C SER A 292 -0.45 -8.14 -18.99
N GLN A 293 -0.96 -7.25 -19.84
CA GLN A 293 -2.37 -6.86 -19.84
C GLN A 293 -3.29 -8.04 -20.14
N SER A 294 -2.91 -8.93 -21.04
CA SER A 294 -3.68 -10.14 -21.35
C SER A 294 -3.76 -11.09 -20.15
N VAL A 295 -2.65 -11.26 -19.42
CA VAL A 295 -2.64 -12.04 -18.17
C VAL A 295 -3.51 -11.37 -17.10
N LEU A 296 -3.39 -10.05 -16.94
CA LEU A 296 -4.21 -9.29 -16.00
C LEU A 296 -5.70 -9.47 -16.28
N GLN A 297 -6.14 -9.31 -17.53
CA GLN A 297 -7.54 -9.49 -17.92
C GLN A 297 -8.08 -10.89 -17.58
N LEU A 298 -7.28 -11.95 -17.79
CA LEU A 298 -7.67 -13.32 -17.44
C LEU A 298 -7.88 -13.48 -15.93
N PHE A 299 -7.02 -12.86 -15.11
CA PHE A 299 -7.13 -12.91 -13.65
C PHE A 299 -8.27 -12.04 -13.11
N THR A 300 -8.46 -10.84 -13.65
CA THR A 300 -9.58 -9.96 -13.29
C THR A 300 -10.92 -10.62 -13.59
N ALA A 301 -11.02 -11.40 -14.67
CA ALA A 301 -12.23 -12.17 -14.98
C ALA A 301 -12.50 -13.31 -13.98
N GLN A 302 -11.48 -13.84 -13.30
CA GLN A 302 -11.58 -14.94 -12.34
C GLN A 302 -11.69 -14.48 -10.87
N SER A 303 -11.31 -13.24 -10.55
CA SER A 303 -11.00 -12.81 -9.18
C SER A 303 -12.20 -12.49 -8.26
N SER A 304 -13.44 -12.68 -8.71
CA SER A 304 -14.61 -12.24 -7.92
C SER A 304 -14.72 -12.94 -6.55
N THR A 305 -14.24 -14.18 -6.41
CA THR A 305 -14.40 -14.98 -5.18
C THR A 305 -13.12 -15.42 -4.48
N ASP A 306 -11.96 -15.42 -5.16
CA ASP A 306 -10.72 -15.95 -4.58
C ASP A 306 -9.78 -14.82 -4.12
N TYR A 307 -9.41 -14.86 -2.84
CA TYR A 307 -8.46 -13.94 -2.22
C TYR A 307 -7.08 -13.98 -2.89
N ASN A 308 -6.61 -15.18 -3.28
CA ASN A 308 -5.32 -15.33 -3.96
C ASN A 308 -5.34 -14.69 -5.35
N ALA A 309 -6.48 -14.79 -6.05
CA ALA A 309 -6.66 -14.14 -7.35
C ALA A 309 -6.63 -12.61 -7.24
N ARG A 310 -7.15 -12.02 -6.15
CA ARG A 310 -7.07 -10.57 -5.90
C ARG A 310 -5.64 -10.11 -5.61
N LEU A 311 -4.90 -10.87 -4.80
CA LEU A 311 -3.48 -10.60 -4.57
C LEU A 311 -2.69 -10.68 -5.88
N MET A 312 -2.92 -11.71 -6.68
CA MET A 312 -2.27 -11.86 -7.98
C MET A 312 -2.63 -10.72 -8.94
N THR A 313 -3.91 -10.30 -8.96
CA THR A 313 -4.35 -9.16 -9.78
C THR A 313 -3.57 -7.90 -9.41
N ARG A 314 -3.42 -7.60 -8.12
CA ARG A 314 -2.65 -6.46 -7.62
C ARG A 314 -1.17 -6.54 -8.02
N ASP A 315 -0.55 -7.71 -7.89
CA ASP A 315 0.87 -7.88 -8.24
C ASP A 315 1.08 -7.73 -9.77
N LEU A 316 0.13 -8.20 -10.60
CA LEU A 316 0.12 -8.01 -12.05
C LEU A 316 -0.10 -6.55 -12.47
N GLU A 317 -0.95 -5.80 -11.76
CA GLU A 317 -1.13 -4.35 -11.97
C GLU A 317 0.16 -3.57 -11.70
N SER A 318 0.85 -3.90 -10.60
CA SER A 318 2.15 -3.32 -10.26
C SER A 318 3.21 -3.60 -11.32
N PHE A 319 3.24 -4.83 -11.85
CA PHE A 319 4.12 -5.21 -12.95
C PHE A 319 3.81 -4.41 -14.23
N ALA A 320 2.53 -4.29 -14.61
CA ALA A 320 2.12 -3.53 -15.78
C ALA A 320 2.47 -2.03 -15.67
N ALA A 321 2.28 -1.43 -14.50
CA ALA A 321 2.66 -0.04 -14.23
C ALA A 321 4.18 0.19 -14.38
N SER A 322 5.00 -0.77 -13.94
CA SER A 322 6.46 -0.72 -14.10
C SER A 322 6.86 -0.76 -15.59
N ALA A 323 6.21 -1.60 -16.39
CA ALA A 323 6.43 -1.65 -17.84
C ALA A 323 6.01 -0.34 -18.55
N ASP A 324 4.90 0.28 -18.14
CA ASP A 324 4.46 1.59 -18.66
C ASP A 324 5.43 2.72 -18.32
N ALA A 325 6.04 2.68 -17.12
CA ALA A 325 7.07 3.64 -16.73
C ALA A 325 8.33 3.52 -17.59
N LEU A 326 8.75 2.28 -17.90
CA LEU A 326 9.89 2.04 -18.79
C LEU A 326 9.64 2.58 -20.20
N ASP A 327 8.41 2.52 -20.73
CA ASP A 327 8.05 3.07 -22.06
C ASP A 327 8.25 4.58 -22.09
N ARG A 328 7.77 5.29 -21.06
CA ARG A 328 7.99 6.73 -20.93
C ARG A 328 9.47 7.08 -20.84
N ASN A 329 10.26 6.29 -20.11
CA ASN A 329 11.71 6.51 -19.98
C ASN A 329 12.41 6.32 -21.33
N ILE A 330 12.06 5.28 -22.10
CA ILE A 330 12.62 5.05 -23.44
C ILE A 330 12.24 6.22 -24.36
N ARG A 331 10.96 6.65 -24.37
CA ARG A 331 10.51 7.79 -25.20
C ARG A 331 11.16 9.11 -24.82
N GLY A 332 11.40 9.33 -23.53
CA GLY A 332 12.06 10.51 -22.99
C GLY A 332 13.57 10.58 -23.26
N GLY A 333 14.16 9.58 -23.94
CA GLY A 333 15.59 9.55 -24.21
C GLY A 333 16.45 9.31 -22.97
N THR A 334 15.93 8.54 -22.01
CA THR A 334 16.66 8.20 -20.77
C THR A 334 17.98 7.48 -21.08
N SER A 335 18.98 7.63 -20.20
CA SER A 335 20.28 6.98 -20.39
C SER A 335 20.20 5.44 -20.31
N LEU A 336 21.03 4.74 -21.08
CA LEU A 336 21.07 3.27 -21.12
C LEU A 336 21.30 2.63 -19.74
N GLN A 337 22.12 3.26 -18.89
CA GLN A 337 22.38 2.75 -17.53
C GLN A 337 21.12 2.77 -16.66
N ARG A 338 20.31 3.83 -16.76
CA ARG A 338 19.04 3.90 -16.04
C ARG A 338 18.02 2.91 -16.60
N LEU A 339 17.95 2.79 -17.93
CA LEU A 339 17.11 1.78 -18.59
C LEU A 339 17.47 0.35 -18.16
N SER A 340 18.76 0.05 -17.98
CA SER A 340 19.24 -1.23 -17.44
C SER A 340 18.70 -1.50 -16.04
N TRP A 341 18.81 -0.53 -15.11
CA TRP A 341 18.30 -0.69 -13.75
C TRP A 341 16.78 -0.86 -13.71
N ASP A 342 16.03 -0.06 -14.46
CA ASP A 342 14.58 -0.17 -14.53
C ASP A 342 14.15 -1.55 -15.08
N LEU A 343 14.85 -2.05 -16.10
CA LEU A 343 14.59 -3.37 -16.68
C LEU A 343 14.90 -4.52 -15.72
N ASP A 344 16.00 -4.45 -14.96
CA ASP A 344 16.35 -5.49 -13.98
C ASP A 344 15.29 -5.58 -12.86
N GLY A 345 14.75 -4.44 -12.41
CA GLY A 345 13.63 -4.42 -11.45
C GLY A 345 12.39 -5.14 -11.99
N ILE A 346 12.01 -4.91 -13.24
CA ILE A 346 10.88 -5.58 -13.90
C ILE A 346 11.15 -7.09 -14.04
N ARG A 347 12.38 -7.49 -14.37
CA ARG A 347 12.75 -8.92 -14.46
C ARG A 347 12.66 -9.65 -13.13
N GLN A 348 13.06 -8.99 -12.04
CA GLN A 348 12.91 -9.55 -10.69
C GLN A 348 11.42 -9.73 -10.33
N GLN A 349 10.58 -8.74 -10.61
CA GLN A 349 9.13 -8.85 -10.41
C GLN A 349 8.54 -10.03 -11.20
N ALA A 350 8.92 -10.19 -12.48
CA ALA A 350 8.48 -11.32 -13.29
C ALA A 350 8.90 -12.68 -12.69
N THR A 351 10.12 -12.75 -12.14
CA THR A 351 10.63 -13.98 -11.52
C THR A 351 9.81 -14.40 -10.30
N VAL A 352 9.39 -13.43 -9.48
CA VAL A 352 8.53 -13.67 -8.30
C VAL A 352 7.10 -14.05 -8.70
N LEU A 353 6.57 -13.42 -9.75
CA LEU A 353 5.21 -13.67 -10.24
C LEU A 353 5.05 -15.05 -10.88
N ARG A 354 6.08 -15.54 -11.59
CA ARG A 354 6.05 -16.82 -12.31
C ARG A 354 5.54 -17.99 -11.47
N PRO A 355 6.14 -18.38 -10.33
CA PRO A 355 5.71 -19.55 -9.58
C PRO A 355 4.25 -19.42 -9.11
N ARG A 356 3.83 -18.22 -8.71
CA ARG A 356 2.45 -17.95 -8.26
C ARG A 356 1.45 -18.03 -9.42
N LEU A 357 1.81 -17.54 -10.61
CA LEU A 357 0.98 -17.63 -11.82
C LEU A 357 0.81 -19.06 -12.30
N LEU A 358 1.81 -19.90 -12.04
CA LEU A 358 1.84 -21.30 -12.46
C LEU A 358 1.27 -22.27 -11.42
N GLU A 359 0.95 -21.79 -10.22
CA GLU A 359 0.27 -22.56 -9.19
C GLU A 359 -1.17 -22.89 -9.62
N GLY A 360 -1.64 -24.11 -9.34
CA GLY A 360 -3.06 -24.46 -9.53
C GLY A 360 -3.52 -24.77 -10.97
N ARG A 361 -2.62 -25.20 -11.88
CA ARG A 361 -2.94 -25.48 -13.30
C ARG A 361 -3.64 -24.29 -13.98
N PRO A 362 -2.94 -23.17 -14.20
CA PRO A 362 -3.54 -22.00 -14.83
C PRO A 362 -4.02 -22.32 -16.26
N PRO A 363 -4.99 -21.52 -16.78
CA PRO A 363 -5.39 -21.56 -18.17
C PRO A 363 -4.18 -21.57 -19.11
N VAL A 364 -4.24 -22.33 -20.19
CA VAL A 364 -3.13 -22.46 -21.16
C VAL A 364 -2.67 -21.09 -21.68
N PHE A 365 -3.62 -20.17 -21.90
CA PHE A 365 -3.34 -18.80 -22.34
C PHE A 365 -2.51 -18.00 -21.33
N THR A 366 -2.71 -18.17 -20.02
CA THR A 366 -1.89 -17.53 -18.98
C THR A 366 -0.41 -17.91 -19.14
N ARG A 367 -0.13 -19.21 -19.38
CA ARG A 367 1.24 -19.70 -19.59
C ARG A 367 1.85 -19.14 -20.87
N LEU A 368 1.08 -19.10 -21.95
CA LEU A 368 1.53 -18.56 -23.23
C LEU A 368 1.86 -17.07 -23.15
N TYR A 369 0.94 -16.26 -22.59
CA TYR A 369 1.17 -14.82 -22.42
C TYR A 369 2.33 -14.55 -21.46
N TRP A 370 2.43 -15.28 -20.35
CA TRP A 370 3.55 -15.09 -19.42
C TRP A 370 4.91 -15.46 -20.05
N SER A 371 4.96 -16.52 -20.86
CA SER A 371 6.17 -16.84 -21.62
C SER A 371 6.56 -15.72 -22.61
N SER A 372 5.59 -15.00 -23.18
CA SER A 372 5.84 -13.84 -24.03
C SER A 372 6.40 -12.65 -23.25
N VAL A 373 5.96 -12.45 -22.00
CA VAL A 373 6.53 -11.44 -21.08
C VAL A 373 8.00 -11.75 -20.82
N GLU A 374 8.32 -12.98 -20.42
CA GLU A 374 9.70 -13.40 -20.13
C GLU A 374 10.61 -13.28 -21.35
N SER A 375 10.13 -13.68 -22.53
CA SER A 375 10.89 -13.57 -23.78
C SER A 375 11.16 -12.12 -24.16
N GLY A 376 10.15 -11.23 -24.07
CA GLY A 376 10.31 -9.81 -24.35
C GLY A 376 11.31 -9.14 -23.42
N LEU A 377 11.25 -9.43 -22.12
CA LEU A 377 12.21 -8.90 -21.14
C LEU A 377 13.64 -9.40 -21.40
N ALA A 378 13.82 -10.65 -21.81
CA ALA A 378 15.13 -11.18 -22.18
C ALA A 378 15.70 -10.49 -23.44
N GLN A 379 14.87 -10.25 -24.46
CA GLN A 379 15.28 -9.54 -25.68
C GLN A 379 15.67 -8.08 -25.40
N MET A 380 14.94 -7.40 -24.51
CA MET A 380 15.30 -6.05 -24.09
C MET A 380 16.63 -6.03 -23.35
N ALA A 381 16.86 -6.99 -22.45
CA ALA A 381 18.10 -7.07 -21.68
C ALA A 381 19.30 -7.27 -22.60
N ASP A 382 19.17 -8.13 -23.61
CA ASP A 382 20.21 -8.35 -24.62
C ASP A 382 20.42 -7.11 -25.52
N THR A 383 19.36 -6.39 -25.87
CA THR A 383 19.45 -5.15 -26.66
C THR A 383 20.19 -4.05 -25.90
N ILE A 384 19.87 -3.88 -24.60
CA ILE A 384 20.58 -2.94 -23.72
C ILE A 384 22.02 -3.38 -23.52
N ALA A 385 22.28 -4.67 -23.25
CA ALA A 385 23.62 -5.19 -23.04
C ALA A 385 24.55 -4.99 -24.25
N ARG A 386 24.01 -5.18 -25.47
CA ARG A 386 24.71 -4.87 -26.72
C ARG A 386 25.00 -3.38 -26.86
N ALA A 387 24.03 -2.52 -26.51
CA ALA A 387 24.20 -1.08 -26.57
C ALA A 387 25.19 -0.54 -25.51
N THR A 388 25.31 -1.20 -24.35
CA THR A 388 26.28 -0.83 -23.30
C THR A 388 27.65 -1.45 -23.48
N GLY A 389 27.86 -2.28 -24.50
CA GLY A 389 29.13 -2.99 -24.72
C GLY A 389 29.45 -4.06 -23.67
N THR A 390 28.47 -4.41 -22.82
CA THR A 390 28.59 -5.49 -21.85
C THR A 390 28.19 -6.80 -22.52
N THR A 391 29.16 -7.63 -22.89
CA THR A 391 28.91 -8.96 -23.45
C THR A 391 28.14 -9.81 -22.44
N SER A 392 26.90 -10.19 -22.74
CA SER A 392 26.16 -11.14 -21.91
C SER A 392 26.90 -12.50 -21.88
N PRO A 393 27.02 -13.17 -20.72
CA PRO A 393 27.54 -14.52 -20.68
C PRO A 393 26.57 -15.44 -21.43
N ILE A 394 27.03 -15.98 -22.55
CA ILE A 394 26.27 -16.91 -23.40
C ILE A 394 26.04 -18.19 -22.60
N THR A 395 24.84 -18.39 -22.06
CA THR A 395 24.39 -19.68 -21.54
C THR A 395 24.03 -20.59 -22.72
N SER A 396 24.90 -21.54 -23.01
CA SER A 396 24.66 -22.64 -23.96
C SER A 396 23.61 -23.60 -23.40
N PRO A 397 22.62 -24.07 -24.20
CA PRO A 397 21.64 -25.05 -23.74
C PRO A 397 22.25 -26.47 -23.78
N GLY A 398 22.91 -26.86 -22.70
CA GLY A 398 23.49 -28.19 -22.55
C GLY A 398 23.69 -28.55 -21.08
N GLY A 399 23.11 -29.69 -20.67
CA GLY A 399 22.97 -30.19 -19.31
C GLY A 399 24.11 -29.89 -18.32
N GLY A 400 23.72 -29.44 -17.13
CA GLY A 400 24.62 -29.28 -16.00
C GLY A 400 23.85 -28.79 -14.78
N LEU A 401 23.65 -29.70 -13.83
CA LEU A 401 23.23 -29.51 -12.43
C LEU A 401 22.78 -28.09 -12.09
N THR A 402 21.47 -27.91 -11.91
CA THR A 402 20.93 -26.72 -11.23
C THR A 402 21.71 -26.53 -9.93
N PRO A 403 22.36 -25.37 -9.71
CA PRO A 403 22.88 -25.05 -8.40
C PRO A 403 21.65 -25.04 -7.49
N VAL A 404 21.56 -26.03 -6.60
CA VAL A 404 20.61 -25.98 -5.48
C VAL A 404 21.14 -24.85 -4.62
N ASN A 405 20.72 -23.63 -4.93
CA ASN A 405 20.93 -22.50 -4.06
C ASN A 405 20.06 -22.82 -2.83
N PRO A 406 20.64 -23.14 -1.65
CA PRO A 406 19.85 -23.44 -0.47
C PRO A 406 18.95 -22.23 -0.27
N ALA A 407 17.63 -22.43 -0.30
CA ALA A 407 16.66 -21.35 -0.18
C ALA A 407 16.99 -20.57 1.08
N GLY A 408 17.57 -19.37 0.91
CA GLY A 408 17.91 -18.51 2.03
C GLY A 408 16.66 -18.11 2.80
N PRO A 409 16.81 -17.66 4.07
CA PRO A 409 15.69 -17.18 4.89
C PRO A 409 14.77 -16.20 4.15
N SER A 410 15.33 -15.42 3.22
CA SER A 410 14.60 -14.49 2.36
C SER A 410 13.42 -15.11 1.60
N VAL A 411 13.52 -16.36 1.13
CA VAL A 411 12.51 -16.96 0.24
C VAL A 411 11.21 -17.30 0.99
N THR A 412 11.31 -17.72 2.26
CA THR A 412 10.15 -18.14 3.06
C THR A 412 9.65 -17.04 4.01
N VAL A 413 10.55 -16.26 4.59
CA VAL A 413 10.19 -15.25 5.61
C VAL A 413 9.56 -14.01 4.97
N VAL A 414 10.11 -13.50 3.86
CA VAL A 414 9.63 -12.24 3.25
C VAL A 414 8.15 -12.29 2.87
N PRO A 415 7.62 -13.33 2.20
CA PRO A 415 6.19 -13.41 1.88
C PRO A 415 5.27 -13.45 3.11
N LEU A 416 5.71 -14.09 4.19
CA LEU A 416 4.94 -14.16 5.44
C LEU A 416 4.90 -12.79 6.14
N VAL A 417 6.02 -12.07 6.14
CA VAL A 417 6.07 -10.70 6.66
C VAL A 417 5.21 -9.77 5.82
N ASP A 418 5.24 -9.89 4.48
CA ASP A 418 4.36 -9.13 3.58
C ASP A 418 2.87 -9.37 3.88
N GLN A 419 2.49 -10.61 4.17
CA GLN A 419 1.13 -10.96 4.59
C GLN A 419 0.77 -10.28 5.93
N ALA A 420 1.66 -10.30 6.92
CA ALA A 420 1.44 -9.64 8.21
C ALA A 420 1.29 -8.12 8.07
N VAL A 421 2.14 -7.47 7.26
CA VAL A 421 2.06 -6.03 6.99
C VAL A 421 0.72 -5.66 6.37
N MET A 422 0.25 -6.44 5.40
CA MET A 422 -1.05 -6.19 4.77
C MET A 422 -2.22 -6.40 5.74
N GLN A 423 -2.14 -7.33 6.69
CA GLN A 423 -3.15 -7.46 7.76
C GLN A 423 -3.14 -6.24 8.70
N VAL A 424 -1.95 -5.72 9.02
CA VAL A 424 -1.78 -4.47 9.79
C VAL A 424 -2.40 -3.28 9.06
N ASP A 425 -2.16 -3.14 7.76
CA ASP A 425 -2.74 -2.07 6.94
C ASP A 425 -4.27 -2.17 6.87
N ALA A 426 -4.82 -3.38 6.72
CA ALA A 426 -6.26 -3.59 6.77
C ALA A 426 -6.86 -3.17 8.12
N PHE A 427 -6.16 -3.44 9.23
CA PHE A 427 -6.57 -3.04 10.57
C PHE A 427 -6.51 -1.51 10.77
N LEU A 428 -5.48 -0.83 10.24
CA LEU A 428 -5.39 0.63 10.23
C LEU A 428 -6.56 1.28 9.48
N VAL A 429 -6.86 0.78 8.27
CA VAL A 429 -7.99 1.29 7.47
C VAL A 429 -9.30 1.11 8.21
N ALA A 430 -9.52 -0.07 8.80
CA ALA A 430 -10.77 -0.39 9.46
C ALA A 430 -10.99 0.38 10.78
N THR A 431 -9.91 0.80 11.45
CA THR A 431 -9.98 1.68 12.63
C THR A 431 -10.10 3.17 12.28
N GLY A 432 -9.88 3.56 11.02
CA GLY A 432 -9.95 4.94 10.53
C GLY A 432 -11.23 5.70 10.91
N PRO A 433 -12.44 5.16 10.66
CA PRO A 433 -13.69 5.83 11.01
C PRO A 433 -13.87 6.08 12.52
N LEU A 434 -13.19 5.32 13.37
CA LEU A 434 -13.31 5.42 14.84
C LEU A 434 -12.47 6.55 15.43
N VAL A 435 -11.52 7.11 14.67
CA VAL A 435 -10.59 8.17 15.11
C VAL A 435 -11.34 9.40 15.65
N PHE A 436 -12.48 9.75 15.05
CA PHE A 436 -13.25 10.94 15.44
C PHE A 436 -14.21 10.68 16.60
N GLY A 437 -14.56 9.42 16.87
CA GLY A 437 -15.54 9.05 17.89
C GLY A 437 -14.94 8.52 19.19
N ILE A 438 -13.69 8.05 19.15
CA ILE A 438 -13.05 7.33 20.26
C ILE A 438 -11.65 7.94 20.54
N PRO A 439 -11.48 8.69 21.65
CA PRO A 439 -10.22 9.36 22.00
C PRO A 439 -8.97 8.47 22.08
N ASP A 440 -9.13 7.17 22.37
CA ASP A 440 -8.01 6.22 22.49
C ASP A 440 -7.56 5.65 21.14
N VAL A 441 -8.35 5.80 20.07
CA VAL A 441 -8.04 5.25 18.73
C VAL A 441 -6.81 5.89 18.07
N PRO A 442 -6.55 7.21 18.17
CA PRO A 442 -5.29 7.79 17.67
C PRO A 442 -4.03 7.15 18.28
N LEU A 443 -4.07 6.85 19.59
CA LEU A 443 -2.97 6.14 20.28
C LEU A 443 -2.86 4.70 19.78
N LEU A 444 -3.98 4.01 19.60
CA LEU A 444 -3.98 2.68 18.98
C LEU A 444 -3.38 2.70 17.57
N GLN A 445 -3.77 3.64 16.72
CA GLN A 445 -3.21 3.78 15.37
C GLN A 445 -1.72 4.07 15.39
N LYS A 446 -1.24 4.84 16.38
CA LYS A 446 0.20 5.02 16.59
C LYS A 446 0.89 3.69 16.90
N ASP A 447 0.36 2.91 17.84
CA ASP A 447 0.93 1.61 18.22
C ASP A 447 0.93 0.63 17.03
N ILE A 448 -0.17 0.59 16.25
CA ILE A 448 -0.26 -0.22 15.03
C ILE A 448 0.78 0.20 13.97
N ARG A 449 1.04 1.51 13.80
CA ARG A 449 2.10 1.99 12.90
C ARG A 449 3.50 1.60 13.40
N THR A 450 3.72 1.56 14.72
CA THR A 450 4.98 1.05 15.30
C THR A 450 5.19 -0.42 14.94
N LEU A 451 4.17 -1.27 15.15
CA LEU A 451 4.20 -2.68 14.75
C LEU A 451 4.52 -2.83 13.26
N ARG A 452 3.82 -2.05 12.41
CA ARG A 452 4.07 -2.03 10.97
C ARG A 452 5.54 -1.76 10.63
N ASN A 453 6.16 -0.81 11.33
CA ASN A 453 7.55 -0.45 11.11
C ASN A 453 8.50 -1.59 11.49
N HIS A 454 8.29 -2.24 12.64
CA HIS A 454 9.10 -3.41 13.03
C HIS A 454 8.94 -4.58 12.05
N LEU A 455 7.75 -4.79 11.50
CA LEU A 455 7.55 -5.78 10.43
C LEU A 455 8.28 -5.42 9.15
N MET A 456 8.28 -4.15 8.75
CA MET A 456 9.06 -3.70 7.58
C MET A 456 10.57 -3.84 7.79
N GLU A 457 11.05 -3.60 9.01
CA GLU A 457 12.45 -3.82 9.38
C GLU A 457 12.82 -5.31 9.31
N LEU A 458 11.98 -6.18 9.88
CA LEU A 458 12.12 -7.64 9.81
C LEU A 458 12.16 -8.13 8.36
N ARG A 459 11.28 -7.57 7.51
CA ARG A 459 11.25 -7.84 6.07
C ARG A 459 12.58 -7.49 5.41
N GLN A 460 13.11 -6.30 5.69
CA GLN A 460 14.38 -5.84 5.12
C GLN A 460 15.53 -6.73 5.58
N MET A 461 15.60 -7.06 6.87
CA MET A 461 16.60 -7.98 7.40
C MET A 461 16.52 -9.36 6.72
N ALA A 462 15.31 -9.88 6.52
CA ALA A 462 15.11 -11.15 5.82
C ALA A 462 15.57 -11.07 4.36
N ALA A 463 15.26 -9.98 3.66
CA ALA A 463 15.69 -9.74 2.27
C ALA A 463 17.22 -9.60 2.14
N GLU A 464 17.87 -9.00 3.14
CA GLU A 464 19.33 -8.91 3.25
C GLU A 464 19.99 -10.24 3.68
N ASN A 465 19.21 -11.31 3.85
CA ASN A 465 19.69 -12.63 4.29
C ASN A 465 20.43 -12.56 5.66
N ARG A 466 19.96 -11.70 6.57
CA ARG A 466 20.49 -11.59 7.94
C ARG A 466 20.38 -12.93 8.68
N ARG A 467 21.23 -13.10 9.69
CA ARG A 467 21.28 -14.33 10.50
C ARG A 467 19.97 -14.53 11.26
N ALA A 468 19.56 -15.78 11.45
CA ALA A 468 18.25 -16.12 12.02
C ALA A 468 18.03 -15.60 13.46
N ASP A 469 19.10 -15.45 14.24
CA ASP A 469 19.09 -14.82 15.57
C ASP A 469 18.70 -13.34 15.51
N GLN A 470 19.19 -12.60 14.50
CA GLN A 470 18.82 -11.21 14.28
C GLN A 470 17.35 -11.06 13.85
N LEU A 471 16.89 -11.97 12.98
CA LEU A 471 15.48 -12.03 12.59
C LEU A 471 14.57 -12.36 13.78
N ALA A 472 14.97 -13.30 14.63
CA ALA A 472 14.21 -13.67 15.82
C ALA A 472 14.11 -12.50 16.82
N ALA A 473 15.21 -11.78 17.07
CA ALA A 473 15.21 -10.60 17.92
C ALA A 473 14.29 -9.48 17.37
N SER A 474 14.31 -9.26 16.05
CA SER A 474 13.41 -8.30 15.40
C SER A 474 11.94 -8.71 15.51
N LEU A 475 11.64 -10.00 15.38
CA LEU A 475 10.29 -10.53 15.55
C LEU A 475 9.78 -10.40 17.00
N GLU A 476 10.67 -10.45 18.00
CA GLU A 476 10.31 -10.26 19.40
C GLU A 476 9.76 -8.85 19.65
N TYR A 477 10.37 -7.82 19.06
CA TYR A 477 9.84 -6.44 19.11
C TYR A 477 8.46 -6.32 18.46
N ALA A 478 8.26 -6.93 17.28
CA ALA A 478 6.95 -6.93 16.63
C ALA A 478 5.89 -7.69 17.46
N SER A 479 6.26 -8.79 18.12
CA SER A 479 5.34 -9.54 18.99
C SER A 479 4.96 -8.72 20.23
N ALA A 480 5.90 -8.01 20.84
CA ALA A 480 5.63 -7.13 21.98
C ALA A 480 4.67 -5.98 21.62
N ASP A 481 4.84 -5.37 20.43
CA ASP A 481 3.90 -4.35 19.97
C ASP A 481 2.50 -4.91 19.73
N LEU A 482 2.39 -6.13 19.19
CA LEU A 482 1.09 -6.79 18.99
C LEU A 482 0.37 -6.99 20.32
N ASP A 483 1.06 -7.38 21.39
CA ASP A 483 0.47 -7.52 22.73
C ASP A 483 -0.07 -6.19 23.27
N ILE A 484 0.66 -5.09 23.05
CA ILE A 484 0.22 -3.74 23.44
C ILE A 484 -1.05 -3.35 22.65
N ILE A 485 -1.05 -3.60 21.34
CA ILE A 485 -2.20 -3.32 20.45
C ILE A 485 -3.42 -4.15 20.87
N ASP A 486 -3.24 -5.43 21.18
CA ASP A 486 -4.34 -6.33 21.57
C ASP A 486 -4.96 -5.91 22.91
N GLN A 487 -4.13 -5.56 23.91
CA GLN A 487 -4.60 -5.04 25.18
C GLN A 487 -5.39 -3.74 25.01
N ARG A 488 -4.84 -2.79 24.23
CA ARG A 488 -5.50 -1.50 24.00
C ARG A 488 -6.78 -1.65 23.18
N TRP A 489 -6.78 -2.49 22.15
CA TRP A 489 -7.94 -2.75 21.33
C TRP A 489 -9.05 -3.44 22.12
N THR A 490 -8.70 -4.43 22.95
CA THR A 490 -9.65 -5.11 23.84
C THR A 490 -10.29 -4.12 24.81
N LYS A 491 -9.49 -3.20 25.38
CA LYS A 491 -10.00 -2.11 26.23
C LYS A 491 -10.96 -1.19 25.46
N ILE A 492 -10.58 -0.70 24.28
CA ILE A 492 -11.42 0.17 23.43
C ILE A 492 -12.74 -0.54 23.06
N ALA A 493 -12.66 -1.80 22.63
CA ALA A 493 -13.84 -2.58 22.26
C ALA A 493 -14.79 -2.77 23.45
N GLY A 494 -14.25 -2.98 24.66
CA GLY A 494 -15.01 -3.08 25.91
C GLY A 494 -15.66 -1.77 26.33
N ASP A 495 -14.86 -0.71 26.46
CA ASP A 495 -15.30 0.61 26.97
C ASP A 495 -16.38 1.23 26.08
N TYR A 496 -16.26 1.07 24.75
CA TYR A 496 -17.17 1.67 23.76
C TYR A 496 -18.21 0.69 23.20
N ARG A 497 -18.25 -0.56 23.72
CA ARG A 497 -19.20 -1.61 23.31
C ARG A 497 -19.30 -1.78 21.79
N LEU A 498 -18.14 -1.89 21.14
CA LEU A 498 -18.10 -2.07 19.69
C LEU A 498 -18.82 -3.37 19.30
N VAL A 499 -19.77 -3.27 18.36
CA VAL A 499 -20.48 -4.44 17.82
C VAL A 499 -19.56 -5.12 16.81
N ASN A 500 -19.20 -6.38 17.08
CA ASN A 500 -18.26 -7.17 16.27
C ASN A 500 -16.89 -6.50 16.09
N PRO A 501 -16.12 -6.30 17.17
CA PRO A 501 -14.79 -5.75 17.06
C PRO A 501 -13.93 -6.67 16.19
N ILE A 502 -13.15 -6.06 15.30
CA ILE A 502 -12.21 -6.75 14.42
C ILE A 502 -11.24 -7.54 15.29
N ARG A 503 -11.00 -8.81 14.97
CA ARG A 503 -10.11 -9.67 15.76
C ARG A 503 -8.68 -9.56 15.23
N LEU A 504 -7.71 -9.47 16.14
CA LEU A 504 -6.27 -9.47 15.82
C LEU A 504 -5.69 -10.88 15.65
N THR A 505 -6.52 -11.93 15.75
CA THR A 505 -6.08 -13.34 15.67
C THR A 505 -5.33 -13.64 14.39
N GLY A 506 -5.78 -13.11 13.24
CA GLY A 506 -5.10 -13.32 11.96
C GLY A 506 -3.67 -12.79 11.92
N LEU A 507 -3.40 -11.70 12.65
CA LEU A 507 -2.08 -11.08 12.77
C LEU A 507 -1.18 -11.87 13.72
N ALA A 508 -1.72 -12.32 14.86
CA ALA A 508 -1.02 -13.24 15.76
C ALA A 508 -0.58 -14.52 15.04
N ASP A 509 -1.49 -15.15 14.28
CA ASP A 509 -1.20 -16.35 13.48
C ASP A 509 -0.08 -16.11 12.46
N SER A 510 -0.03 -14.92 11.84
CA SER A 510 1.04 -14.57 10.90
C SER A 510 2.39 -14.44 11.59
N LEU A 511 2.45 -13.82 12.78
CA LEU A 511 3.71 -13.75 13.55
C LEU A 511 4.20 -15.13 13.97
N THR A 512 3.30 -16.03 14.40
CA THR A 512 3.65 -17.42 14.72
C THR A 512 4.21 -18.17 13.51
N LYS A 513 3.66 -17.95 12.32
CA LYS A 513 4.19 -18.54 11.08
C LYS A 513 5.57 -17.97 10.71
N ILE A 514 5.78 -16.67 10.90
CA ILE A 514 7.08 -16.02 10.67
C ILE A 514 8.13 -16.61 11.62
N ASP A 515 7.81 -16.74 12.91
CA ASP A 515 8.68 -17.38 13.91
C ASP A 515 9.05 -18.81 13.49
N THR A 516 8.05 -19.60 13.11
CA THR A 516 8.26 -20.98 12.64
C THR A 516 9.20 -21.04 11.43
N ALA A 517 9.05 -20.12 10.47
CA ALA A 517 9.89 -20.05 9.28
C ALA A 517 11.33 -19.62 9.59
N ILE A 518 11.52 -18.63 10.48
CA ILE A 518 12.85 -18.20 10.95
C ILE A 518 13.57 -19.37 11.63
N ARG A 519 12.87 -20.11 12.49
CA ARG A 519 13.43 -21.28 13.19
C ARG A 519 13.76 -22.44 12.26
N ALA A 520 12.89 -22.74 11.30
CA ALA A 520 13.16 -23.76 10.28
C ALA A 520 14.45 -23.42 9.53
N THR A 521 14.66 -22.15 9.20
CA THR A 521 15.89 -21.70 8.54
C THR A 521 17.11 -21.85 9.45
N ALA A 522 16.99 -21.50 10.73
CA ALA A 522 18.07 -21.69 11.72
C ALA A 522 18.50 -23.17 11.81
N SER A 523 17.53 -24.10 11.85
CA SER A 523 17.81 -25.54 11.95
C SER A 523 18.54 -26.12 10.72
N SER A 524 18.22 -25.65 9.52
CA SER A 524 18.83 -26.10 8.27
C SER A 524 20.30 -25.69 8.12
N SER A 525 20.73 -24.62 8.81
CA SER A 525 22.08 -24.08 8.69
C SER A 525 23.15 -24.91 9.41
N GLY A 526 22.77 -25.96 10.15
CA GLY A 526 23.70 -26.79 10.93
C GLY A 526 24.39 -26.06 12.09
N VAL A 527 24.15 -24.76 12.25
CA VAL A 527 24.71 -23.90 13.32
C VAL A 527 24.02 -24.15 14.66
N LEU A 528 22.85 -24.79 14.68
CA LEU A 528 22.15 -25.17 15.90
C LEU A 528 21.59 -26.58 15.74
N LYS A 529 22.22 -27.59 16.37
CA LYS A 529 21.38 -28.64 16.98
C LYS A 529 20.39 -27.87 17.85
N PRO A 530 19.06 -28.05 17.70
CA PRO A 530 18.11 -27.36 18.56
C PRO A 530 18.50 -27.71 19.98
N ASP A 531 19.08 -26.73 20.66
CA ASP A 531 19.39 -26.85 22.06
C ASP A 531 18.02 -26.96 22.72
N LEU A 532 17.61 -28.17 23.09
CA LEU A 532 16.31 -28.43 23.73
C LEU A 532 16.15 -27.52 24.96
N SER A 533 17.25 -27.08 25.58
CA SER A 533 17.26 -26.10 26.66
C SER A 533 16.73 -24.73 26.22
N SER A 534 16.92 -24.31 24.96
CA SER A 534 16.44 -23.03 24.43
C SER A 534 14.92 -22.97 24.32
N ARG A 535 14.27 -24.06 23.86
CA ARG A 535 12.81 -24.12 23.75
C ARG A 535 12.14 -24.27 25.10
N VAL A 536 12.69 -25.12 25.96
CA VAL A 536 12.19 -25.25 27.33
C VAL A 536 12.36 -23.92 28.09
N SER A 537 13.50 -23.23 27.93
CA SER A 537 13.73 -21.91 28.53
C SER A 537 12.74 -20.86 28.03
N LEU A 538 12.44 -20.84 26.72
CA LEU A 538 11.43 -19.96 26.14
C LEU A 538 10.02 -20.24 26.68
N LEU A 539 9.62 -21.51 26.75
CA LEU A 539 8.32 -21.90 27.30
C LEU A 539 8.20 -21.52 28.78
N VAL A 540 9.28 -21.72 29.55
CA VAL A 540 9.36 -21.35 30.97
C VAL A 540 9.28 -19.84 31.17
N SER A 541 9.98 -19.03 30.36
CA SER A 541 9.93 -17.57 30.47
C SER A 541 8.57 -17.00 30.01
N THR A 542 7.95 -17.59 29.00
CA THR A 542 6.59 -17.24 28.55
C THR A 542 5.59 -17.57 29.65
N LEU A 543 5.70 -18.75 30.26
CA LEU A 543 4.85 -19.16 31.38
C LEU A 543 4.97 -18.20 32.57
N ASP A 544 6.18 -17.77 32.95
CA ASP A 544 6.39 -16.81 34.04
C ASP A 544 5.69 -15.46 33.78
N ARG A 545 5.78 -14.97 32.54
CA ARG A 545 5.10 -13.73 32.11
C ARG A 545 3.57 -13.87 32.19
N ASP A 546 3.02 -14.98 31.71
CA ASP A 546 1.59 -15.24 31.73
C ASP A 546 1.05 -15.41 33.15
N LEU A 547 1.82 -16.04 34.05
CA LEU A 547 1.48 -16.14 35.47
C LEU A 547 1.44 -14.77 36.15
N ALA A 548 2.40 -13.89 35.85
CA ALA A 548 2.40 -12.53 36.37
C ALA A 548 1.17 -11.74 35.88
N SER A 549 0.84 -11.86 34.59
CA SER A 549 -0.34 -11.22 34.00
C SER A 549 -1.64 -11.76 34.58
N PHE A 550 -1.73 -13.08 34.80
CA PHE A 550 -2.88 -13.72 35.45
C PHE A 550 -3.08 -13.16 36.87
N LYS A 551 -2.01 -13.03 37.66
CA LYS A 551 -2.07 -12.48 39.02
C LYS A 551 -2.63 -11.05 39.06
N THR A 552 -2.21 -10.21 38.11
CA THR A 552 -2.74 -8.83 37.99
C THR A 552 -4.22 -8.83 37.62
N THR A 553 -4.62 -9.71 36.70
CA THR A 553 -6.02 -9.84 36.26
C THR A 553 -6.92 -10.39 37.39
N LEU A 554 -6.36 -11.18 38.30
CA LEU A 554 -7.07 -11.76 39.43
C LEU A 554 -7.33 -10.76 40.58
N ALA A 555 -6.54 -9.68 40.67
CA ALA A 555 -6.60 -8.72 41.78
C ALA A 555 -8.00 -8.15 42.11
N PRO A 556 -8.89 -7.85 41.14
CA PRO A 556 -10.25 -7.35 41.42
C PRO A 556 -11.12 -8.32 42.24
N PHE A 557 -10.76 -9.59 42.31
CA PHE A 557 -11.51 -10.62 43.04
C PHE A 557 -11.02 -10.86 44.47
N ALA A 558 -10.22 -9.96 45.05
CA ALA A 558 -9.65 -10.14 46.40
C ALA A 558 -10.69 -10.48 47.50
N ASN A 559 -11.94 -10.07 47.32
CA ASN A 559 -13.05 -10.33 48.27
C ASN A 559 -13.74 -11.69 48.07
N TYR A 560 -13.45 -12.42 47.00
CA TYR A 560 -14.00 -13.75 46.74
C TYR A 560 -13.14 -14.81 47.42
N PRO A 561 -13.71 -15.82 48.10
CA PRO A 561 -12.90 -16.84 48.79
C PRO A 561 -12.09 -17.70 47.82
N GLU A 562 -12.51 -17.83 46.55
CA GLU A 562 -11.74 -18.47 45.49
C GLU A 562 -10.37 -17.80 45.26
N PHE A 563 -10.26 -16.49 45.51
CA PHE A 563 -9.04 -15.71 45.30
C PHE A 563 -7.83 -16.28 46.05
N ARG A 564 -7.99 -16.60 47.34
CA ARG A 564 -6.89 -17.14 48.16
C ARG A 564 -6.38 -18.48 47.62
N SER A 565 -7.30 -19.35 47.20
CA SER A 565 -6.94 -20.65 46.61
C SER A 565 -6.19 -20.48 45.29
N MET A 566 -6.69 -19.63 44.38
CA MET A 566 -5.98 -19.35 43.13
C MET A 566 -4.62 -18.70 43.36
N GLN A 567 -4.49 -17.80 44.33
CA GLN A 567 -3.21 -17.19 44.64
C GLN A 567 -2.18 -18.24 45.12
N LEU A 568 -2.60 -19.18 45.97
CA LEU A 568 -1.75 -20.30 46.40
C LEU A 568 -1.32 -21.19 45.22
N PHE A 569 -2.22 -21.52 44.31
CA PHE A 569 -1.88 -22.34 43.13
C PHE A 569 -0.94 -21.61 42.16
N LEU A 570 -1.13 -20.30 41.97
CA LEU A 570 -0.22 -19.47 41.17
C LEU A 570 1.17 -19.38 41.81
N GLU A 571 1.25 -19.28 43.14
CA GLU A 571 2.52 -19.30 43.87
C GLU A 571 3.21 -20.66 43.74
N GLN A 572 2.47 -21.77 43.79
CA GLN A 572 3.00 -23.11 43.53
C GLN A 572 3.50 -23.28 42.09
N MET A 573 2.73 -22.81 41.10
CA MET A 573 3.14 -22.80 39.69
C MET A 573 4.40 -21.98 39.43
N ASN A 574 4.50 -20.80 40.03
CA ASN A 574 5.72 -19.99 39.96
C ASN A 574 6.91 -20.75 40.60
N GLY A 575 6.68 -21.43 41.73
CA GLY A 575 7.66 -22.33 42.33
C GLY A 575 8.16 -23.41 41.37
N TYR A 576 7.26 -24.11 40.69
CA TYR A 576 7.65 -25.10 39.68
C TYR A 576 8.41 -24.49 38.51
N THR A 577 7.98 -23.32 38.04
CA THR A 577 8.60 -22.59 36.91
C THR A 577 10.04 -22.22 37.24
N LYS A 578 10.28 -21.70 38.46
CA LYS A 578 11.64 -21.41 38.97
C LYS A 578 12.49 -22.65 39.14
N SER A 579 11.94 -23.74 39.70
CA SER A 579 12.68 -25.00 39.83
C SER A 579 13.05 -25.59 38.47
N LEU A 580 12.17 -25.47 37.47
CA LEU A 580 12.45 -25.92 36.12
C LEU A 580 13.52 -25.06 35.44
N ALA A 581 13.46 -23.74 35.60
CA ALA A 581 14.52 -22.83 35.15
C ALA A 581 15.88 -23.14 35.79
N GLN A 582 15.91 -23.43 37.09
CA GLN A 582 17.13 -23.85 37.79
C GLN A 582 17.67 -25.20 37.28
N GLN A 583 16.79 -26.17 37.01
CA GLN A 583 17.19 -27.45 36.40
C GLN A 583 17.81 -27.26 35.02
N GLN A 584 17.31 -26.31 34.22
CA GLN A 584 17.88 -25.96 32.92
C GLN A 584 19.26 -25.30 33.00
N GLN A 585 19.62 -24.73 34.16
CA GLN A 585 20.96 -24.16 34.39
C GLN A 585 22.00 -25.21 34.82
N LEU A 586 21.58 -26.43 35.16
CA LEU A 586 22.50 -27.51 35.51
C LEU A 586 23.20 -28.02 34.24
N VAL A 587 24.48 -28.39 34.38
CA VAL A 587 25.29 -28.97 33.30
C VAL A 587 24.65 -30.24 32.71
N GLN A 588 23.92 -30.99 33.54
CA GLN A 588 23.11 -32.13 33.13
C GLN A 588 21.77 -32.08 33.88
N PRO A 589 20.69 -31.59 33.24
CA PRO A 589 19.35 -31.57 33.84
C PRO A 589 18.86 -33.01 34.07
N ASP A 590 18.18 -33.28 35.19
CA ASP A 590 17.54 -34.59 35.43
C ASP A 590 16.16 -34.63 34.74
N PRO A 591 15.98 -35.39 33.64
CA PRO A 591 14.73 -35.41 32.87
C PRO A 591 13.55 -35.91 33.71
N SER A 592 13.81 -36.82 34.65
CA SER A 592 12.77 -37.36 35.53
C SER A 592 12.24 -36.30 36.51
N GLN A 593 13.11 -35.37 36.94
CA GLN A 593 12.72 -34.26 37.78
C GLN A 593 11.95 -33.21 36.98
N GLN A 594 12.36 -32.93 35.74
CA GLN A 594 11.67 -31.98 34.87
C GLN A 594 10.24 -32.43 34.52
N LEU A 595 10.06 -33.71 34.15
CA LEU A 595 8.73 -34.28 33.89
C LEU A 595 7.84 -34.28 35.13
N ARG A 596 8.41 -34.54 36.32
CA ARG A 596 7.67 -34.44 37.59
C ARG A 596 7.20 -33.01 37.88
N LEU A 597 8.02 -32.00 37.58
CA LEU A 597 7.66 -30.59 37.72
C LEU A 597 6.54 -30.19 36.74
N ALA A 598 6.64 -30.57 35.46
CA ALA A 598 5.62 -30.31 34.45
C ALA A 598 4.27 -30.97 34.81
N ALA A 599 4.27 -32.24 35.23
CA ALA A 599 3.07 -32.91 35.73
C ALA A 599 2.50 -32.27 37.02
N GLY A 600 3.34 -31.60 37.80
CA GLY A 600 2.92 -30.74 38.90
C GLY A 600 2.15 -29.51 38.40
N MET A 601 2.67 -28.82 37.39
CA MET A 601 2.04 -27.65 36.77
C MET A 601 0.67 -27.99 36.18
N ILE A 602 0.52 -29.08 35.43
CA ILE A 602 -0.76 -29.48 34.81
C ILE A 602 -1.87 -29.58 35.87
N ARG A 603 -1.59 -30.25 36.99
CA ARG A 603 -2.53 -30.36 38.11
C ARG A 603 -2.91 -29.01 38.71
N GLN A 604 -1.98 -28.07 38.79
CA GLN A 604 -2.28 -26.72 39.27
C GLN A 604 -3.17 -25.94 38.29
N VAL A 605 -2.92 -26.09 36.98
CA VAL A 605 -3.75 -25.44 35.94
C VAL A 605 -5.19 -25.95 35.99
N GLU A 606 -5.41 -27.26 36.16
CA GLU A 606 -6.75 -27.84 36.31
C GLU A 606 -7.49 -27.29 37.54
N LEU A 607 -6.77 -27.13 38.66
CA LEU A 607 -7.32 -26.51 39.86
C LEU A 607 -7.67 -25.04 39.59
N ILE A 608 -6.76 -24.26 39.01
CA ILE A 608 -7.02 -22.85 38.67
C ILE A 608 -8.22 -22.72 37.73
N SER A 609 -8.36 -23.60 36.73
CA SER A 609 -9.53 -23.65 35.85
C SER A 609 -10.82 -23.82 36.63
N THR A 610 -10.86 -24.83 37.50
CA THR A 610 -12.03 -25.14 38.34
C THR A 610 -12.43 -23.94 39.21
N TYR A 611 -11.47 -23.25 39.81
CA TYR A 611 -11.73 -22.07 40.64
C TYR A 611 -12.14 -20.84 39.81
N THR A 612 -11.60 -20.70 38.60
CA THR A 612 -12.00 -19.64 37.67
C THR A 612 -13.45 -19.82 37.23
N ASP A 613 -13.88 -21.06 36.98
CA ASP A 613 -15.28 -21.38 36.65
C ASP A 613 -16.23 -21.04 37.81
N ARG A 614 -15.90 -21.42 39.05
CA ARG A 614 -16.68 -21.07 40.25
C ARG A 614 -16.77 -19.55 40.46
N LEU A 615 -15.67 -18.86 40.22
CA LEU A 615 -15.60 -17.40 40.32
C LEU A 615 -16.47 -16.72 39.25
N SER A 616 -16.50 -17.25 38.03
CA SER A 616 -17.42 -16.82 36.96
C SER A 616 -18.89 -17.04 37.35
N GLU A 617 -19.23 -18.21 37.91
CA GLU A 617 -20.59 -18.50 38.39
C GLU A 617 -21.02 -17.55 39.52
N ARG A 618 -20.12 -17.26 40.47
CA ARG A 618 -20.41 -16.32 41.57
C ARG A 618 -20.55 -14.88 41.09
N ALA A 619 -19.70 -14.45 40.17
CA ALA A 619 -19.83 -13.13 39.56
C ALA A 619 -21.19 -12.97 38.87
N LYS A 620 -21.66 -14.02 38.18
CA LYS A 620 -23.01 -14.06 37.57
C LYS A 620 -24.11 -14.03 38.63
N ALA A 621 -23.99 -14.84 39.69
CA ALA A 621 -24.97 -14.87 40.78
C ALA A 621 -25.08 -13.54 41.52
N ALA A 622 -23.97 -12.80 41.66
CA ALA A 622 -23.94 -11.46 42.24
C ALA A 622 -24.41 -10.35 41.28
N ASN A 623 -24.75 -10.70 40.03
CA ASN A 623 -25.11 -9.78 38.95
C ASN A 623 -24.04 -8.68 38.71
N ASN A 624 -22.77 -8.98 38.98
CA ASN A 624 -21.65 -8.05 38.80
C ASN A 624 -21.07 -8.24 37.40
N ARG A 625 -21.50 -7.40 36.45
CA ARG A 625 -21.12 -7.52 35.03
C ARG A 625 -19.63 -7.39 34.78
N ASP A 626 -18.95 -6.49 35.49
CA ASP A 626 -17.52 -6.28 35.34
C ASP A 626 -16.75 -7.53 35.82
N ALA A 627 -17.16 -8.10 36.95
CA ALA A 627 -16.61 -9.36 37.44
C ALA A 627 -16.85 -10.52 36.46
N VAL A 628 -17.98 -10.58 35.75
CA VAL A 628 -18.21 -11.61 34.72
C VAL A 628 -17.25 -11.45 33.54
N ALA A 629 -17.01 -10.22 33.09
CA ALA A 629 -16.08 -9.95 31.99
C ALA A 629 -14.63 -10.31 32.37
N VAL A 630 -14.19 -9.93 33.58
CA VAL A 630 -12.84 -10.28 34.05
C VAL A 630 -12.71 -11.79 34.27
N ALA A 631 -13.75 -12.48 34.75
CA ALA A 631 -13.74 -13.95 34.89
C ALA A 631 -13.60 -14.65 33.53
N ALA A 632 -14.25 -14.15 32.47
CA ALA A 632 -14.09 -14.68 31.12
C ALA A 632 -12.66 -14.48 30.57
N ASN A 633 -12.03 -13.33 30.88
CA ASN A 633 -10.62 -13.09 30.54
C ASN A 633 -9.71 -14.09 31.27
N LEU A 634 -9.93 -14.31 32.57
CA LEU A 634 -9.20 -15.31 33.35
C LEU A 634 -9.33 -16.71 32.72
N GLN A 635 -10.53 -17.14 32.31
CA GLN A 635 -10.73 -18.44 31.65
C GLN A 635 -9.96 -18.58 30.33
N GLN A 636 -9.80 -17.50 29.56
CA GLN A 636 -8.97 -17.52 28.36
C GLN A 636 -7.50 -17.70 28.73
N ARG A 637 -7.02 -17.00 29.74
CA ARG A 637 -5.63 -17.09 30.21
C ARG A 637 -5.30 -18.46 30.80
N VAL A 638 -6.22 -19.08 31.56
CA VAL A 638 -6.05 -20.46 32.04
C VAL A 638 -5.81 -21.41 30.86
N ARG A 639 -6.57 -21.27 29.77
CA ARG A 639 -6.40 -22.11 28.57
C ARG A 639 -5.04 -21.91 27.91
N GLN A 640 -4.59 -20.65 27.76
CA GLN A 640 -3.26 -20.34 27.23
C GLN A 640 -2.14 -20.96 28.09
N ILE A 641 -2.23 -20.80 29.40
CA ILE A 641 -1.29 -21.40 30.36
C ILE A 641 -1.32 -22.93 30.26
N ASN A 642 -2.50 -23.54 30.12
CA ASN A 642 -2.65 -24.98 29.95
C ASN A 642 -1.92 -25.48 28.70
N ASP A 643 -2.12 -24.80 27.56
CA ASP A 643 -1.49 -25.17 26.29
C ASP A 643 0.04 -25.05 26.38
N LEU A 644 0.56 -23.98 27.01
CA LEU A 644 1.98 -23.82 27.26
C LEU A 644 2.57 -24.93 28.13
N VAL A 645 1.86 -25.35 29.18
CA VAL A 645 2.30 -26.43 30.07
C VAL A 645 2.25 -27.79 29.35
N ILE A 646 1.27 -28.04 28.49
CA ILE A 646 1.19 -29.26 27.67
C ILE A 646 2.34 -29.31 26.67
N ASP A 647 2.64 -28.19 26.00
CA ASP A 647 3.76 -28.11 25.08
C ASP A 647 5.09 -28.26 25.83
N LEU A 648 5.22 -27.68 27.02
CA LEU A 648 6.37 -27.88 27.89
C LEU A 648 6.57 -29.34 28.27
N GLU A 649 5.51 -30.06 28.65
CA GLU A 649 5.58 -31.48 28.92
C GLU A 649 6.01 -32.28 27.68
N ARG A 650 5.47 -31.93 26.50
CA ARG A 650 5.80 -32.58 25.24
C ARG A 650 7.28 -32.42 24.89
N GLU A 651 7.86 -31.24 25.11
CA GLU A 651 9.28 -30.98 24.83
C GLU A 651 10.24 -31.61 25.85
N LEU A 652 9.76 -31.90 27.06
CA LEU A 652 10.53 -32.58 28.09
C LEU A 652 10.56 -34.11 27.92
N ARG A 653 9.67 -34.67 27.10
CA ARG A 653 9.61 -36.11 26.75
C ARG A 653 10.43 -36.38 25.49
#